data_AF-A0A6M8WEU7-F1
#
_entry.id   AF-A0A6M8WEU7-F1
#
_cell.length_a   1.000
_cell.length_b   1.000
_cell.length_c   1.000
_cell.angle_alpha   90.00
_cell.angle_beta   90.00
_cell.angle_gamma   90.00
#
_symmetry.space_group_name_H-M   'P 1'
#
loop_
_entity.id
_entity.type
_entity.pdbx_description
1 polymer ?
#
loop_
_entity_poly.entity_id
_entity_poly.type
_entity_poly.pdbx_seq_one_letter_code
_entity_poly.pdbx_strand_id
1 'polypeptide(L)'
;MESLDDFLAEHRDQLYLALRHYLGLQKPLLLHSELWDEFERFCRESGHETLLQSPLGKAIHATQEAVLDAPWIYIAVRPSVARWRYLRFHVEAGHHESIPVNEFLRFKERVVNGRDHEHDWVLEVDLGPFNREFPKLKESRSIGRGVEFLNRRLSSQLFQELGKGDRKLLEFLRVHQHQGRKLMLNDRIAEVDDLRRALRRAEEYLGGQADANTWEQVGHTLQYLGFEPGWGRDVTRMRDTLGQLSDILEAPEPTTLDQFLSRIPMIFSIAILSPHGYFGQANVLGLPDTGGQVVYILDQVRALEKEMRRRLWEQGLEIEPRILVITRLIPEAGNTTCDQRLEPIVGTENAQILRVPFHNRQGEMIPQWISRFQIWPYLERFTADVERELLAELGGRPDLIIGNYSDGNLVATLLSQRLKVTQCNIAHALEKTKYLYSDLYWRDNEEHYHFACQFTADLIAMNAADFIITSTYQEIAGRQDSVGQYESYAAFTMPGLYRVVNGIDLFDPKFNIVSPGADDEIYFPYGESGRRLSGVHGEIGRLLYAADQPGARGEFIEPEKPLLFTMARLDKIKNITGLVEWYAQNDKLRALTNLLVIAGHVDVKHSSDDEERAQIQHMHQLMDEYGLDGQVRWLGVHLEKKLAGELYRYIADRRGAFVQPALFEAFGLTVIEAMVSGLPTFATCYGGPLEIIEDGISGFHINPNHGSEAADKLVRFFERCQSESGYWGRISHGSVERVRARYTWQLYAERLMTLSRIYGFWKYVTNLERDETLRYLEMFYGLQYRPLAEFGSEQ
;
A
#
# COMPACT_ATOMS: atom_id res chain seq x y z
N MET A 1 2.66 29.09 -16.87
CA MET A 1 1.56 29.73 -16.13
C MET A 1 1.55 31.23 -16.36
N GLU A 2 2.71 31.90 -16.52
CA GLU A 2 2.78 33.15 -17.30
C GLU A 2 2.03 32.96 -18.63
N SER A 3 2.32 31.85 -19.33
CA SER A 3 1.57 31.42 -20.52
C SER A 3 0.07 31.15 -20.34
N LEU A 4 -0.45 30.97 -19.12
CA LEU A 4 -1.90 30.77 -18.87
C LEU A 4 -2.54 32.11 -18.62
N ASP A 5 -1.98 32.92 -17.71
CA ASP A 5 -2.52 34.25 -17.41
C ASP A 5 -2.53 35.16 -18.64
N ASP A 6 -1.46 35.12 -19.45
CA ASP A 6 -1.37 35.82 -20.73
C ASP A 6 -2.44 35.32 -21.71
N PHE A 7 -2.62 34.00 -21.81
CA PHE A 7 -3.62 33.39 -22.68
C PHE A 7 -5.06 33.73 -22.26
N LEU A 8 -5.35 33.69 -20.96
CA LEU A 8 -6.66 34.05 -20.41
C LEU A 8 -6.97 35.54 -20.63
N ALA A 9 -5.95 36.41 -20.59
CA ALA A 9 -6.11 37.83 -20.88
C ALA A 9 -6.45 38.09 -22.36
N GLU A 10 -5.85 37.32 -23.28
CA GLU A 10 -6.08 37.45 -24.73
C GLU A 10 -7.35 36.74 -25.22
N HIS A 11 -7.84 35.70 -24.51
CA HIS A 11 -8.93 34.82 -24.97
C HIS A 11 -10.13 34.83 -24.00
N ARG A 12 -10.53 36.04 -23.57
CA ARG A 12 -11.60 36.25 -22.58
C ARG A 12 -12.96 35.70 -23.02
N ASP A 13 -13.29 35.82 -24.30
CA ASP A 13 -14.57 35.35 -24.84
C ASP A 13 -14.68 33.83 -24.75
N GLN A 14 -13.63 33.11 -25.16
CA GLN A 14 -13.59 31.65 -25.08
C GLN A 14 -13.62 31.16 -23.63
N LEU A 15 -12.90 31.85 -22.72
CA LEU A 15 -12.95 31.55 -21.29
C LEU A 15 -14.37 31.75 -20.74
N TYR A 16 -15.01 32.88 -21.02
CA TYR A 16 -16.37 33.16 -20.55
C TYR A 16 -17.36 32.10 -21.03
N LEU A 17 -17.29 31.69 -22.30
CA LEU A 17 -18.15 30.66 -22.87
C LEU A 17 -17.90 29.30 -22.21
N ALA A 18 -16.64 28.91 -21.99
CA ALA A 18 -16.30 27.65 -21.31
C ALA A 18 -16.78 27.63 -19.85
N LEU A 19 -16.58 28.71 -19.09
CA LEU A 19 -17.05 28.82 -17.71
C LEU A 19 -18.59 28.81 -17.64
N ARG A 20 -19.27 29.45 -18.60
CA ARG A 20 -20.73 29.41 -18.72
C ARG A 20 -21.24 28.03 -19.08
N HIS A 21 -20.54 27.27 -19.93
CA HIS A 21 -20.84 25.86 -20.22
C HIS A 21 -20.86 25.06 -18.93
N TYR A 22 -19.82 25.17 -18.09
CA TYR A 22 -19.75 24.46 -16.82
C TYR A 22 -20.86 24.86 -15.83
N LEU A 23 -21.16 26.16 -15.67
CA LEU A 23 -22.30 26.59 -14.85
C LEU A 23 -23.64 26.07 -15.40
N GLY A 24 -23.75 25.91 -16.72
CA GLY A 24 -24.93 25.38 -17.40
C GLY A 24 -25.22 23.91 -17.10
N LEU A 25 -24.23 23.14 -16.63
CA LEU A 25 -24.40 21.73 -16.25
C LEU A 25 -25.25 21.56 -14.98
N GLN A 26 -25.43 22.63 -14.19
CA GLN A 26 -26.16 22.61 -12.91
C GLN A 26 -25.65 21.56 -11.91
N LYS A 27 -24.35 21.20 -12.02
CA LYS A 27 -23.65 20.34 -11.07
C LYS A 27 -22.73 21.19 -10.19
N PRO A 28 -22.86 21.14 -8.85
CA PRO A 28 -22.05 21.95 -7.94
C PRO A 28 -20.60 21.46 -7.82
N LEU A 29 -20.36 20.18 -8.12
CA LEU A 29 -19.05 19.54 -8.08
C LEU A 29 -18.81 18.81 -9.40
N LEU A 30 -17.63 18.99 -9.97
CA LEU A 30 -17.19 18.29 -11.18
C LEU A 30 -15.81 17.67 -10.92
N LEU A 31 -15.65 16.41 -11.27
CA LEU A 31 -14.36 15.71 -11.20
C LEU A 31 -13.54 15.88 -12.47
N HIS A 32 -12.27 15.50 -12.40
CA HIS A 32 -11.33 15.50 -13.51
C HIS A 32 -11.90 14.96 -14.85
N SER A 33 -12.49 13.76 -14.86
CA SER A 33 -13.02 13.17 -16.10
C SER A 33 -14.21 13.97 -16.64
N GLU A 34 -15.15 14.35 -15.78
CA GLU A 34 -16.30 15.17 -16.18
C GLU A 34 -15.84 16.54 -16.71
N LEU A 35 -14.85 17.16 -16.08
CA LEU A 35 -14.29 18.43 -16.52
C LEU A 35 -13.69 18.33 -17.91
N TRP A 36 -12.92 17.27 -18.18
CA TRP A 36 -12.26 17.06 -19.46
C TRP A 36 -13.27 16.68 -20.55
N ASP A 37 -14.15 15.72 -20.29
CA ASP A 37 -15.15 15.25 -21.26
C ASP A 37 -16.11 16.39 -21.68
N GLU A 38 -16.53 17.22 -20.72
CA GLU A 38 -17.37 18.39 -21.01
C GLU A 38 -16.59 19.49 -21.73
N PHE A 39 -15.28 19.62 -21.49
CA PHE A 39 -14.44 20.54 -22.25
C PHE A 39 -14.25 20.09 -23.70
N GLU A 40 -14.02 18.79 -23.93
CA GLU A 40 -13.95 18.21 -25.27
C GLU A 40 -15.26 18.40 -26.03
N ARG A 41 -16.39 18.17 -25.35
CA ARG A 41 -17.71 18.41 -25.92
C ARG A 41 -17.90 19.88 -26.28
N PHE A 42 -17.61 20.79 -25.36
CA PHE A 42 -17.66 22.24 -25.60
C PHE A 42 -16.81 22.65 -26.80
N CYS A 43 -15.57 22.15 -26.90
CA CYS A 43 -14.67 22.47 -28.02
C CYS A 43 -15.20 21.95 -29.35
N ARG A 44 -15.78 20.74 -29.37
CA ARG A 44 -16.38 20.14 -30.57
C ARG A 44 -17.63 20.89 -31.03
N GLU A 45 -18.52 21.22 -30.11
CA GLU A 45 -19.79 21.89 -30.41
C GLU A 45 -19.60 23.37 -30.79
N SER A 46 -18.61 24.04 -30.19
CA SER A 46 -18.31 25.45 -30.45
C SER A 46 -17.35 25.68 -31.62
N GLY A 47 -16.84 24.61 -32.26
CA GLY A 47 -15.87 24.70 -33.35
C GLY A 47 -14.49 25.20 -32.91
N HIS A 48 -14.11 24.96 -31.65
CA HIS A 48 -12.90 25.46 -31.01
C HIS A 48 -11.92 24.34 -30.62
N GLU A 49 -11.77 23.30 -31.45
CA GLU A 49 -10.89 22.14 -31.17
C GLU A 49 -9.43 22.50 -30.87
N THR A 50 -8.94 23.63 -31.40
CA THR A 50 -7.59 24.14 -31.10
C THR A 50 -7.39 24.49 -29.63
N LEU A 51 -8.46 24.76 -28.87
CA LEU A 51 -8.40 25.01 -27.42
C LEU A 51 -7.93 23.80 -26.63
N LEU A 52 -8.13 22.57 -27.12
CA LEU A 52 -7.69 21.35 -26.43
C LEU A 52 -6.17 21.33 -26.23
N GLN A 53 -5.41 21.89 -27.17
CA GLN A 53 -3.96 21.96 -27.11
C GLN A 53 -3.43 23.29 -26.53
N SER A 54 -4.33 24.22 -26.21
CA SER A 54 -3.99 25.54 -25.68
C SER A 54 -3.55 25.48 -24.20
N PRO A 55 -2.97 26.57 -23.65
CA PRO A 55 -2.72 26.68 -22.21
C PRO A 55 -3.97 26.45 -21.35
N LEU A 56 -5.15 26.90 -21.80
CA LEU A 56 -6.42 26.66 -21.11
C LEU A 56 -6.77 25.16 -21.12
N GLY A 57 -6.67 24.49 -22.27
CA GLY A 57 -6.91 23.05 -22.37
C GLY A 57 -5.97 22.25 -21.47
N LYS A 58 -4.69 22.59 -21.44
CA LYS A 58 -3.72 21.97 -20.52
C LYS A 58 -4.06 22.22 -19.05
N ALA A 59 -4.56 23.40 -18.71
CA ALA A 59 -4.97 23.71 -17.34
C ALA A 59 -6.22 22.93 -16.91
N ILE A 60 -7.22 22.82 -17.79
CA ILE A 60 -8.43 22.03 -17.54
C ILE A 60 -8.09 20.54 -17.43
N HIS A 61 -7.26 20.01 -18.34
CA HIS A 61 -6.75 18.63 -18.22
C HIS A 61 -5.96 18.39 -16.94
N ALA A 62 -5.27 19.40 -16.40
CA ALA A 62 -4.57 19.28 -15.12
C ALA A 62 -5.50 19.49 -13.90
N THR A 63 -6.75 19.92 -14.11
CA THR A 63 -7.70 20.18 -13.03
C THR A 63 -8.25 18.87 -12.49
N GLN A 64 -8.16 18.69 -11.17
CA GLN A 64 -8.59 17.48 -10.48
C GLN A 64 -10.05 17.57 -10.03
N GLU A 65 -10.47 18.77 -9.62
CA GLU A 65 -11.87 19.04 -9.27
C GLU A 65 -12.21 20.52 -9.46
N ALA A 66 -13.50 20.78 -9.70
CA ALA A 66 -14.10 22.09 -9.73
C ALA A 66 -15.33 22.15 -8.82
N VAL A 67 -15.53 23.33 -8.22
CA VAL A 67 -16.62 23.62 -7.29
C VAL A 67 -17.32 24.87 -7.81
N LEU A 68 -18.63 24.80 -7.98
CA LEU A 68 -19.42 25.77 -8.73
C LEU A 68 -20.56 26.31 -7.85
N ASP A 69 -20.59 27.63 -7.67
CA ASP A 69 -21.68 28.38 -7.03
C ASP A 69 -21.74 29.76 -7.66
N ALA A 70 -22.68 29.94 -8.60
CA ALA A 70 -22.74 31.14 -9.44
C ALA A 70 -22.76 32.43 -8.59
N PRO A 71 -21.96 33.46 -8.95
CA PRO A 71 -21.19 33.62 -10.19
C PRO A 71 -19.74 33.09 -10.12
N TRP A 72 -19.41 32.25 -9.13
CA TRP A 72 -18.06 31.79 -8.87
C TRP A 72 -17.82 30.34 -9.30
N ILE A 73 -16.62 30.09 -9.84
CA ILE A 73 -16.09 28.75 -10.08
C ILE A 73 -14.71 28.67 -9.44
N TYR A 74 -14.52 27.68 -8.58
CA TYR A 74 -13.26 27.38 -7.93
C TYR A 74 -12.70 26.10 -8.52
N ILE A 75 -11.41 26.07 -8.86
CA ILE A 75 -10.76 24.88 -9.42
C ILE A 75 -9.47 24.53 -8.68
N ALA A 76 -9.24 23.24 -8.50
CA ALA A 76 -7.99 22.69 -7.98
C ALA A 76 -7.16 22.13 -9.14
N VAL A 77 -6.14 22.89 -9.55
CA VAL A 77 -5.25 22.54 -10.66
C VAL A 77 -4.01 21.83 -10.12
N ARG A 78 -3.70 20.68 -10.70
CA ARG A 78 -2.52 19.87 -10.38
C ARG A 78 -1.56 19.83 -11.57
N PRO A 79 -0.79 20.90 -11.83
CA PRO A 79 0.05 21.01 -13.03
C PRO A 79 1.15 19.96 -13.13
N SER A 80 1.59 19.42 -12.00
CA SER A 80 2.57 18.34 -11.93
C SER A 80 2.38 17.55 -10.65
N VAL A 81 2.98 16.36 -10.60
CA VAL A 81 2.94 15.49 -9.42
C VAL A 81 3.25 16.25 -8.12
N ALA A 82 2.41 16.11 -7.10
CA ALA A 82 2.56 16.73 -5.78
C ALA A 82 2.58 18.27 -5.78
N ARG A 83 2.16 18.94 -6.86
CA ARG A 83 2.09 20.40 -6.95
C ARG A 83 0.68 20.82 -7.26
N TRP A 84 0.13 21.63 -6.38
CA TRP A 84 -1.26 22.10 -6.44
C TRP A 84 -1.31 23.62 -6.56
N ARG A 85 -2.33 24.10 -7.27
CA ARG A 85 -2.73 25.51 -7.34
C ARG A 85 -4.23 25.57 -7.26
N TYR A 86 -4.74 26.53 -6.50
CA TYR A 86 -6.16 26.76 -6.35
C TYR A 86 -6.47 28.10 -6.98
N LEU A 87 -7.44 28.11 -7.89
CA LEU A 87 -7.86 29.30 -8.63
C LEU A 87 -9.35 29.52 -8.40
N ARG A 88 -9.77 30.78 -8.32
CA ARG A 88 -11.18 31.16 -8.41
C ARG A 88 -11.42 32.07 -9.60
N PHE A 89 -12.58 31.91 -10.22
CA PHE A 89 -13.05 32.65 -11.38
C PHE A 89 -14.38 33.32 -11.04
N HIS A 90 -14.48 34.61 -11.28
CA HIS A 90 -15.75 35.33 -11.32
C HIS A 90 -16.23 35.39 -12.76
N VAL A 91 -17.28 34.63 -13.09
CA VAL A 91 -17.71 34.43 -14.48
C VAL A 91 -18.17 35.75 -15.13
N GLU A 92 -18.97 36.56 -14.43
CA GLU A 92 -19.48 37.83 -15.00
C GLU A 92 -18.41 38.92 -15.14
N ALA A 93 -17.48 39.02 -14.19
CA ALA A 93 -16.39 39.99 -14.22
C ALA A 93 -15.25 39.58 -15.15
N GLY A 94 -15.20 38.31 -15.60
CA GLY A 94 -14.13 37.77 -16.42
C GLY A 94 -12.76 37.83 -15.72
N HIS A 95 -12.75 37.73 -14.39
CA HIS A 95 -11.55 37.84 -13.56
C HIS A 95 -11.23 36.52 -12.87
N HIS A 96 -9.94 36.20 -12.75
CA HIS A 96 -9.45 35.05 -12.02
C HIS A 96 -8.27 35.43 -11.12
N GLU A 97 -8.10 34.67 -10.04
CA GLU A 97 -6.95 34.82 -9.14
C GLU A 97 -6.57 33.51 -8.47
N SER A 98 -5.32 33.44 -7.99
CA SER A 98 -4.85 32.33 -7.17
C SER A 98 -5.21 32.55 -5.72
N ILE A 99 -5.72 31.50 -5.07
CA ILE A 99 -6.16 31.51 -3.68
C ILE A 99 -5.39 30.46 -2.86
N PRO A 100 -5.31 30.62 -1.53
CA PRO A 100 -4.78 29.58 -0.67
C PRO A 100 -5.76 28.39 -0.56
N VAL A 101 -5.24 27.22 -0.21
CA VAL A 101 -6.03 25.98 -0.13
C VAL A 101 -7.16 26.06 0.88
N ASN A 102 -6.98 26.76 1.99
CA ASN A 102 -8.03 26.90 3.01
C ASN A 102 -9.24 27.69 2.50
N GLU A 103 -9.04 28.68 1.62
CA GLU A 103 -10.16 29.38 0.98
C GLU A 103 -10.92 28.47 0.01
N PHE A 104 -10.19 27.67 -0.77
CA PHE A 104 -10.79 26.67 -1.65
C PHE A 104 -11.63 25.64 -0.87
N LEU A 105 -11.10 25.12 0.24
CA LEU A 105 -11.80 24.17 1.10
C LEU A 105 -13.02 24.81 1.79
N ARG A 106 -12.92 26.06 2.26
CA ARG A 106 -14.06 26.81 2.81
C ARG A 106 -15.17 26.98 1.78
N PHE A 107 -14.81 27.24 0.52
CA PHE A 107 -15.79 27.31 -0.56
C PHE A 107 -16.49 25.96 -0.79
N LYS A 108 -15.76 24.83 -0.78
CA LYS A 108 -16.34 23.49 -0.83
C LYS A 108 -17.35 23.25 0.30
N GLU A 109 -16.98 23.58 1.52
CA GLU A 109 -17.86 23.45 2.69
C GLU A 109 -19.16 24.25 2.52
N ARG A 110 -19.05 25.49 2.02
CA ARG A 110 -20.21 26.36 1.80
C ARG A 110 -21.16 25.81 0.74
N VAL A 111 -20.63 25.22 -0.33
CA VAL A 111 -21.45 24.63 -1.40
C VAL A 111 -22.22 23.40 -0.90
N VAL A 112 -21.63 22.63 0.02
CA VAL A 112 -22.27 21.41 0.54
C VAL A 112 -23.20 21.67 1.72
N ASN A 113 -22.79 22.49 2.70
CA ASN A 113 -23.59 22.76 3.88
C ASN A 113 -24.54 23.95 3.72
N GLY A 114 -24.38 24.78 2.68
CA GLY A 114 -25.09 26.04 2.56
C GLY A 114 -24.47 27.16 3.41
N ARG A 115 -24.92 28.40 3.19
CA ARG A 115 -24.33 29.62 3.80
C ARG A 115 -24.62 29.76 5.30
N ASP A 116 -25.68 29.12 5.79
CA ASP A 116 -26.15 29.27 7.18
C ASP A 116 -25.31 28.46 8.19
N HIS A 117 -24.39 27.62 7.70
CA HIS A 117 -23.55 26.72 8.51
C HIS A 117 -22.07 27.11 8.51
N GLU A 118 -21.72 28.34 8.10
CA GLU A 118 -20.37 28.86 8.26
C GLU A 118 -20.09 29.19 9.74
N HIS A 119 -19.22 28.41 10.37
CA HIS A 119 -18.68 28.75 11.68
C HIS A 119 -17.43 29.63 11.53
N ASP A 120 -17.33 30.70 12.32
CA ASP A 120 -16.19 31.64 12.27
C ASP A 120 -14.85 30.98 12.65
N TRP A 121 -14.89 29.88 13.42
CA TRP A 121 -13.70 29.19 13.94
C TRP A 121 -13.82 27.67 13.73
N VAL A 122 -13.38 27.19 12.56
CA VAL A 122 -13.22 25.75 12.27
C VAL A 122 -11.78 25.34 12.60
N LEU A 123 -11.59 24.18 13.22
CA LEU A 123 -10.26 23.63 13.49
C LEU A 123 -9.51 23.39 12.16
N GLU A 124 -8.40 24.07 11.95
CA GLU A 124 -7.47 23.81 10.84
C GLU A 124 -6.31 22.94 11.33
N VAL A 125 -6.13 21.78 10.70
CA VAL A 125 -5.01 20.87 10.90
C VAL A 125 -3.92 21.19 9.88
N ASP A 126 -2.79 21.67 10.37
CA ASP A 126 -1.62 22.08 9.57
C ASP A 126 -0.33 21.51 10.17
N LEU A 127 0.23 20.50 9.51
CA LEU A 127 1.51 19.89 9.88
C LEU A 127 2.71 20.53 9.17
N GLY A 128 2.49 21.54 8.34
CA GLY A 128 3.53 22.28 7.63
C GLY A 128 4.58 22.90 8.57
N PRO A 129 4.17 23.67 9.60
CA PRO A 129 5.10 24.28 10.55
C PRO A 129 5.99 23.26 11.28
N PHE A 130 5.43 22.11 11.65
CA PHE A 130 6.13 21.05 12.37
C PHE A 130 7.17 20.32 11.53
N ASN A 131 7.02 20.33 10.20
CA ASN A 131 7.93 19.66 9.27
C ASN A 131 8.94 20.60 8.60
N ARG A 132 9.05 21.86 9.04
CA ARG A 132 9.84 22.89 8.34
C ARG A 132 11.34 22.64 8.36
N GLU A 133 11.86 22.14 9.48
CA GLU A 133 13.31 21.93 9.68
C GLU A 133 13.77 20.56 9.17
N PHE A 134 12.82 19.66 8.85
CA PHE A 134 13.14 18.35 8.32
C PHE A 134 13.67 18.39 6.88
N PRO A 135 14.68 17.56 6.55
CA PRO A 135 15.06 17.27 5.18
C PRO A 135 13.86 16.84 4.35
N LYS A 136 13.65 17.52 3.21
CA LYS A 136 12.64 17.13 2.22
C LYS A 136 13.28 16.87 0.87
N LEU A 137 12.73 15.89 0.17
CA LEU A 137 13.02 15.72 -1.25
C LEU A 137 12.47 16.92 -2.04
N LYS A 138 13.01 17.16 -3.25
CA LYS A 138 12.57 18.29 -4.09
C LYS A 138 11.96 17.86 -5.42
N GLU A 139 12.38 16.70 -5.91
CA GLU A 139 12.02 16.17 -7.22
C GLU A 139 10.98 15.07 -7.10
N SER A 140 9.91 15.14 -7.91
CA SER A 140 8.83 14.15 -7.89
C SER A 140 9.32 12.73 -8.17
N ARG A 141 10.31 12.56 -9.07
CA ARG A 141 10.95 11.27 -9.38
C ARG A 141 11.63 10.59 -8.18
N SER A 142 11.86 11.33 -7.10
CA SER A 142 12.52 10.82 -5.89
C SER A 142 11.53 10.45 -4.78
N ILE A 143 10.25 10.80 -4.92
CA ILE A 143 9.19 10.38 -3.98
C ILE A 143 9.19 8.85 -3.84
N GLY A 144 9.04 8.35 -2.62
CA GLY A 144 9.11 6.92 -2.32
C GLY A 144 10.53 6.33 -2.30
N ARG A 145 11.58 7.17 -2.39
CA ARG A 145 12.99 6.80 -2.22
C ARG A 145 13.62 7.49 -1.01
N GLY A 146 12.85 7.56 0.07
CA GLY A 146 13.23 8.27 1.29
C GLY A 146 14.57 7.83 1.87
N VAL A 147 14.80 6.52 1.97
CA VAL A 147 16.05 5.97 2.54
C VAL A 147 17.30 6.39 1.76
N GLU A 148 17.25 6.42 0.42
CA GLU A 148 18.39 6.83 -0.41
C GLU A 148 18.78 8.28 -0.13
N PHE A 149 17.79 9.12 0.11
CA PHE A 149 17.99 10.52 0.45
C PHE A 149 18.50 10.69 1.89
N LEU A 150 17.95 9.94 2.85
CA LEU A 150 18.42 9.95 4.24
C LEU A 150 19.88 9.49 4.33
N ASN A 151 20.26 8.42 3.63
CA ASN A 151 21.65 7.93 3.61
C ASN A 151 22.63 8.98 3.09
N ARG A 152 22.26 9.71 2.01
CA ARG A 152 23.09 10.81 1.49
C ARG A 152 23.25 11.94 2.50
N ARG A 153 22.17 12.30 3.20
CA ARG A 153 22.21 13.36 4.22
C ARG A 153 22.98 12.92 5.46
N LEU A 154 22.76 11.70 5.93
CA LEU A 154 23.48 11.12 7.07
C LEU A 154 24.98 11.06 6.80
N SER A 155 25.40 10.54 5.64
CA SER A 155 26.82 10.52 5.23
C SER A 155 27.41 11.94 5.21
N SER A 156 26.70 12.92 4.66
CA SER A 156 27.14 14.32 4.68
C SER A 156 27.21 14.93 6.08
N GLN A 157 26.27 14.60 6.98
CA GLN A 157 26.23 15.11 8.35
C GLN A 157 27.32 14.51 9.23
N LEU A 158 27.56 13.19 9.10
CA LEU A 158 28.68 12.51 9.75
C LEU A 158 30.01 13.20 9.41
N PHE A 159 30.17 13.66 8.16
CA PHE A 159 31.36 14.39 7.72
C PHE A 159 31.44 15.85 8.21
N GLN A 160 30.32 16.59 8.17
CA GLN A 160 30.31 18.03 8.48
C GLN A 160 30.40 18.34 9.98
N GLU A 161 29.81 17.50 10.83
CA GLU A 161 29.84 17.67 12.28
C GLU A 161 31.03 16.91 12.91
N LEU A 162 32.26 17.29 12.51
CA LEU A 162 33.51 16.74 13.03
C LEU A 162 33.46 16.62 14.57
N GLY A 163 33.50 15.37 15.05
CA GLY A 163 33.49 15.00 16.47
C GLY A 163 32.10 14.71 17.08
N LYS A 164 30.99 15.12 16.47
CA LYS A 164 29.63 14.80 16.96
C LYS A 164 28.99 13.62 16.21
N GLY A 165 29.19 13.53 14.89
CA GLY A 165 28.65 12.44 14.07
C GLY A 165 29.20 11.06 14.46
N ASP A 166 30.53 10.92 14.41
CA ASP A 166 31.25 9.68 14.77
C ASP A 166 30.94 9.22 16.20
N ARG A 167 30.74 10.18 17.12
CA ARG A 167 30.38 9.89 18.50
C ARG A 167 29.00 9.25 18.60
N LYS A 168 28.00 9.76 17.88
CA LYS A 168 26.66 9.15 17.84
C LYS A 168 26.71 7.74 17.25
N LEU A 169 27.55 7.50 16.24
CA LEU A 169 27.76 6.16 15.68
C LEU A 169 28.39 5.21 16.70
N LEU A 170 29.41 5.67 17.44
CA LEU A 170 30.02 4.90 18.53
C LEU A 170 28.99 4.59 19.63
N GLU A 171 28.25 5.58 20.10
CA GLU A 171 27.20 5.42 21.12
C GLU A 171 26.12 4.44 20.64
N PHE A 172 25.70 4.55 19.38
CA PHE A 172 24.77 3.61 18.76
C PHE A 172 25.33 2.18 18.80
N LEU A 173 26.55 1.94 18.36
CA LEU A 173 27.15 0.60 18.39
C LEU A 173 27.33 0.03 19.80
N ARG A 174 27.44 0.88 20.84
CA ARG A 174 27.57 0.45 22.24
C ARG A 174 26.26 0.11 22.94
N VAL A 175 25.12 0.65 22.48
CA VAL A 175 23.81 0.40 23.12
C VAL A 175 23.18 -0.93 22.71
N HIS A 176 23.73 -1.63 21.71
CA HIS A 176 23.16 -2.88 21.21
C HIS A 176 23.41 -4.04 22.18
N GLN A 177 22.32 -4.67 22.59
CA GLN A 177 22.35 -5.89 23.39
C GLN A 177 21.11 -6.74 23.07
N HIS A 178 21.25 -8.05 23.24
CA HIS A 178 20.13 -8.99 23.13
C HIS A 178 20.14 -9.91 24.36
N GLN A 179 19.04 -9.96 25.10
CA GLN A 179 18.90 -10.76 26.34
C GLN A 179 20.07 -10.57 27.34
N GLY A 180 20.56 -9.34 27.47
CA GLY A 180 21.69 -8.99 28.36
C GLY A 180 23.08 -9.33 27.81
N ARG A 181 23.19 -9.99 26.65
CA ARG A 181 24.45 -10.15 25.92
C ARG A 181 24.73 -8.89 25.11
N LYS A 182 25.86 -8.23 25.37
CA LYS A 182 26.33 -7.11 24.55
C LYS A 182 26.69 -7.57 23.14
N LEU A 183 26.41 -6.72 22.17
CA LEU A 183 26.73 -6.91 20.76
C LEU A 183 27.57 -5.75 20.26
N MET A 184 28.29 -5.96 19.15
CA MET A 184 29.13 -4.96 18.49
C MET A 184 30.28 -4.43 19.34
N LEU A 185 30.06 -3.46 20.22
CA LEU A 185 31.11 -2.80 21.02
C LEU A 185 30.83 -2.89 22.52
N ASN A 186 31.87 -3.14 23.32
CA ASN A 186 31.80 -3.06 24.79
C ASN A 186 32.36 -1.74 25.34
N ASP A 187 32.37 -1.61 26.66
CA ASP A 187 32.74 -0.36 27.34
C ASP A 187 34.25 -0.06 27.34
N ARG A 188 35.09 -0.93 26.77
CA ARG A 188 36.53 -0.67 26.60
C ARG A 188 36.80 0.45 25.59
N ILE A 189 35.86 0.69 24.68
CA ILE A 189 35.92 1.74 23.68
C ILE A 189 35.02 2.89 24.15
N ALA A 190 35.63 3.92 24.73
CA ALA A 190 34.91 5.06 25.27
C ALA A 190 34.80 6.20 24.25
N GLU A 191 35.89 6.47 23.53
CA GLU A 191 36.00 7.57 22.57
C GLU A 191 36.23 7.06 21.13
N VAL A 192 35.93 7.92 20.14
CA VAL A 192 36.10 7.59 18.71
C VAL A 192 37.57 7.26 18.38
N ASP A 193 38.53 7.91 19.04
CA ASP A 193 39.95 7.62 18.88
C ASP A 193 40.35 6.23 19.40
N ASP A 194 39.69 5.75 20.45
CA ASP A 194 39.85 4.37 20.92
C ASP A 194 39.34 3.40 19.88
N LEU A 195 38.17 3.68 19.28
CA LEU A 195 37.58 2.86 18.23
C LEU A 195 38.53 2.76 17.01
N ARG A 196 39.07 3.89 16.53
CA ARG A 196 40.04 3.92 15.42
C ARG A 196 41.31 3.11 15.73
N ARG A 197 41.78 3.12 16.97
CA ARG A 197 42.94 2.29 17.40
C ARG A 197 42.56 0.81 17.49
N ALA A 198 41.39 0.50 18.04
CA ALA A 198 40.90 -0.87 18.17
C ALA A 198 40.68 -1.52 16.80
N LEU A 199 40.08 -0.79 15.85
CA LEU A 199 39.83 -1.24 14.48
C LEU A 199 41.13 -1.65 13.78
N ARG A 200 42.14 -0.78 13.76
CA ARG A 200 43.44 -1.09 13.14
C ARG A 200 44.09 -2.36 13.72
N ARG A 201 44.00 -2.55 15.04
CA ARG A 201 44.54 -3.74 15.71
C ARG A 201 43.73 -4.99 15.41
N ALA A 202 42.41 -4.88 15.29
CA ALA A 202 41.54 -5.99 14.93
C ALA A 202 41.76 -6.41 13.47
N GLU A 203 41.88 -5.46 12.55
CA GLU A 203 42.20 -5.73 11.14
C GLU A 203 43.56 -6.41 10.96
N GLU A 204 44.60 -5.93 11.65
CA GLU A 204 45.93 -6.55 11.64
C GLU A 204 45.89 -7.99 12.18
N TYR A 205 45.21 -8.19 13.32
CA TYR A 205 45.05 -9.51 13.92
C TYR A 205 44.30 -10.49 12.98
N LEU A 206 43.15 -10.06 12.43
CA LEU A 206 42.33 -10.87 11.54
C LEU A 206 43.00 -11.13 10.19
N GLY A 207 43.82 -10.20 9.70
CA GLY A 207 44.63 -10.39 8.50
C GLY A 207 45.64 -11.54 8.60
N GLY A 208 46.02 -11.93 9.83
CA GLY A 208 46.86 -13.10 10.10
C GLY A 208 46.10 -14.40 10.41
N GLN A 209 44.77 -14.40 10.38
CA GLN A 209 43.93 -15.59 10.64
C GLN A 209 43.47 -16.26 9.34
N ALA A 210 43.02 -17.50 9.43
CA ALA A 210 42.39 -18.18 8.30
C ALA A 210 40.97 -17.62 8.05
N ASP A 211 40.62 -17.41 6.78
CA ASP A 211 39.36 -16.79 6.35
C ASP A 211 38.10 -17.51 6.87
N ALA A 212 38.19 -18.84 7.06
CA ALA A 212 37.11 -19.69 7.55
C ALA A 212 36.99 -19.74 9.08
N ASN A 213 37.91 -19.11 9.83
CA ASN A 213 37.83 -19.10 11.29
C ASN A 213 36.57 -18.35 11.75
N THR A 214 35.91 -18.86 12.78
CA THR A 214 34.66 -18.30 13.35
C THR A 214 34.93 -17.50 14.63
N TRP A 215 33.88 -16.88 15.16
CA TRP A 215 33.95 -16.12 16.41
C TRP A 215 34.54 -16.91 17.59
N GLU A 216 34.34 -18.24 17.64
CA GLU A 216 34.88 -19.07 18.72
C GLU A 216 36.42 -19.06 18.76
N GLN A 217 37.06 -18.94 17.59
CA GLN A 217 38.51 -19.00 17.45
C GLN A 217 39.19 -17.64 17.63
N VAL A 218 38.53 -16.56 17.20
CA VAL A 218 39.11 -15.19 17.20
C VAL A 218 38.50 -14.26 18.25
N GLY A 219 37.33 -14.61 18.79
CA GLY A 219 36.48 -13.74 19.62
C GLY A 219 37.13 -13.31 20.93
N HIS A 220 37.90 -14.18 21.60
CA HIS A 220 38.59 -13.82 22.85
C HIS A 220 39.53 -12.60 22.66
N THR A 221 40.29 -12.59 21.56
CA THR A 221 41.19 -11.48 21.22
C THR A 221 40.40 -10.24 20.84
N LEU A 222 39.34 -10.39 20.03
CA LEU A 222 38.47 -9.28 19.63
C LEU A 222 37.77 -8.61 20.82
N GLN A 223 37.29 -9.39 21.79
CA GLN A 223 36.69 -8.88 23.03
C GLN A 223 37.67 -8.08 23.87
N TYR A 224 38.94 -8.51 23.94
CA TYR A 224 40.00 -7.75 24.61
C TYR A 224 40.24 -6.39 23.93
N LEU A 225 40.10 -6.31 22.60
CA LEU A 225 40.18 -5.08 21.82
C LEU A 225 38.91 -4.21 21.91
N GLY A 226 37.82 -4.74 22.47
CA GLY A 226 36.56 -4.01 22.68
C GLY A 226 35.41 -4.44 21.77
N PHE A 227 35.59 -5.47 20.95
CA PHE A 227 34.58 -5.97 20.01
C PHE A 227 33.82 -7.17 20.58
N GLU A 228 32.50 -7.09 20.58
CA GLU A 228 31.57 -8.16 20.94
C GLU A 228 30.99 -8.83 19.68
N PRO A 229 30.31 -9.98 19.80
CA PRO A 229 29.72 -10.68 18.66
C PRO A 229 28.81 -9.80 17.79
N GLY A 230 28.70 -10.13 16.49
CA GLY A 230 27.83 -9.44 15.55
C GLY A 230 28.52 -8.82 14.32
N TRP A 231 29.84 -8.97 14.18
CA TRP A 231 30.61 -8.43 13.05
C TRP A 231 30.64 -9.35 11.81
N GLY A 232 30.36 -10.63 11.99
CA GLY A 232 30.45 -11.64 10.94
C GLY A 232 30.54 -13.06 11.49
N ARG A 233 30.09 -14.03 10.69
CA ARG A 233 30.18 -15.46 10.99
C ARG A 233 31.60 -15.99 10.95
N ASP A 234 32.37 -15.52 9.99
CA ASP A 234 33.74 -15.92 9.72
C ASP A 234 34.67 -14.69 9.59
N VAL A 235 35.98 -14.93 9.61
CA VAL A 235 37.00 -13.87 9.52
C VAL A 235 36.82 -13.02 8.26
N THR A 236 36.42 -13.61 7.13
CA THR A 236 36.16 -12.86 5.89
C THR A 236 35.09 -11.80 6.11
N ARG A 237 33.93 -12.20 6.65
CA ARG A 237 32.83 -11.28 6.91
C ARG A 237 33.16 -10.28 8.01
N MET A 238 33.87 -10.68 9.06
CA MET A 238 34.32 -9.78 10.12
C MET A 238 35.24 -8.68 9.57
N ARG A 239 36.21 -9.04 8.73
CA ARG A 239 37.12 -8.09 8.10
C ARG A 239 36.38 -7.11 7.20
N ASP A 240 35.45 -7.59 6.39
CA ASP A 240 34.62 -6.72 5.55
C ASP A 240 33.82 -5.71 6.39
N THR A 241 33.14 -6.16 7.44
CA THR A 241 32.29 -5.27 8.27
C THR A 241 33.14 -4.27 9.08
N LEU A 242 34.29 -4.69 9.62
CA LEU A 242 35.22 -3.80 10.31
C LEU A 242 35.84 -2.78 9.34
N GLY A 243 36.21 -3.22 8.14
CA GLY A 243 36.73 -2.35 7.08
C GLY A 243 35.72 -1.29 6.66
N GLN A 244 34.45 -1.66 6.47
CA GLN A 244 33.38 -0.69 6.21
C GLN A 244 33.24 0.37 7.31
N LEU A 245 33.38 -0.02 8.59
CA LEU A 245 33.36 0.95 9.69
C LEU A 245 34.60 1.84 9.68
N SER A 246 35.77 1.29 9.35
CA SER A 246 37.01 2.05 9.17
C SER A 246 36.86 3.11 8.08
N ASP A 247 36.34 2.71 6.91
CA ASP A 247 36.05 3.59 5.78
C ASP A 247 35.04 4.68 6.16
N ILE A 248 33.98 4.35 6.91
CA ILE A 248 32.99 5.34 7.36
C ILE A 248 33.62 6.39 8.29
N LEU A 249 34.52 5.98 9.20
CA LEU A 249 35.21 6.90 10.10
C LEU A 249 36.29 7.73 9.40
N GLU A 250 36.83 7.26 8.27
CA GLU A 250 37.78 8.01 7.46
C GLU A 250 37.09 8.97 6.47
N ALA A 251 36.18 8.42 5.66
CA ALA A 251 35.45 9.12 4.61
C ALA A 251 34.06 8.46 4.38
N PRO A 252 32.99 8.93 5.04
CA PRO A 252 31.68 8.30 4.96
C PRO A 252 31.03 8.49 3.59
N GLU A 253 30.83 7.40 2.86
CA GLU A 253 30.03 7.37 1.62
C GLU A 253 28.62 6.81 1.86
N PRO A 254 27.58 7.30 1.15
CA PRO A 254 26.20 6.84 1.36
C PRO A 254 26.01 5.34 1.14
N THR A 255 26.72 4.75 0.17
CA THR A 255 26.67 3.32 -0.15
C THR A 255 27.33 2.47 0.93
N THR A 256 28.49 2.90 1.44
CA THR A 256 29.19 2.19 2.52
C THR A 256 28.40 2.26 3.81
N LEU A 257 27.81 3.42 4.13
CA LEU A 257 26.94 3.59 5.30
C LEU A 257 25.70 2.70 5.22
N ASP A 258 25.02 2.66 4.07
CA ASP A 258 23.85 1.79 3.84
C ASP A 258 24.21 0.32 4.05
N GLN A 259 25.30 -0.14 3.43
CA GLN A 259 25.78 -1.52 3.56
C GLN A 259 26.15 -1.85 5.01
N PHE A 260 26.87 -0.97 5.71
CA PHE A 260 27.24 -1.18 7.10
C PHE A 260 26.01 -1.25 8.01
N LEU A 261 25.12 -0.24 7.96
CA LEU A 261 23.90 -0.20 8.77
C LEU A 261 23.01 -1.42 8.51
N SER A 262 22.94 -1.89 7.27
CA SER A 262 22.15 -3.09 6.89
C SER A 262 22.65 -4.39 7.55
N ARG A 263 23.92 -4.43 7.96
CA ARG A 263 24.57 -5.59 8.61
C ARG A 263 24.43 -5.60 10.12
N ILE A 264 24.13 -4.45 10.75
CA ILE A 264 24.06 -4.36 12.20
C ILE A 264 22.93 -5.27 12.74
N PRO A 265 23.23 -6.17 13.69
CA PRO A 265 22.23 -7.03 14.29
C PRO A 265 21.40 -6.24 15.31
N MET A 266 20.23 -5.77 14.88
CA MET A 266 19.34 -4.98 15.73
C MET A 266 17.86 -5.38 15.66
N ILE A 267 17.48 -6.25 14.73
CA ILE A 267 16.11 -6.72 14.57
C ILE A 267 16.07 -8.21 14.89
N PHE A 268 15.59 -8.55 16.08
CA PHE A 268 15.45 -9.93 16.58
C PHE A 268 13.99 -10.30 16.78
N SER A 269 13.15 -9.30 17.05
CA SER A 269 11.73 -9.46 17.35
C SER A 269 10.89 -8.41 16.61
N ILE A 270 9.80 -8.85 15.97
CA ILE A 270 8.90 -7.99 15.20
C ILE A 270 7.46 -8.19 15.70
N ALA A 271 6.76 -7.08 15.94
CA ALA A 271 5.32 -7.07 16.23
C ALA A 271 4.57 -6.50 15.01
N ILE A 272 3.61 -7.26 14.46
CA ILE A 272 2.82 -6.86 13.29
C ILE A 272 1.36 -6.74 13.71
N LEU A 273 0.74 -5.59 13.52
CA LEU A 273 -0.62 -5.29 13.98
C LEU A 273 -1.61 -5.41 12.82
N SER A 274 -2.64 -6.25 12.98
CA SER A 274 -3.77 -6.39 12.05
C SER A 274 -5.06 -6.73 12.81
N PRO A 275 -5.68 -5.76 13.52
CA PRO A 275 -6.77 -6.05 14.46
C PRO A 275 -8.07 -6.55 13.83
N HIS A 276 -8.56 -5.92 12.75
CA HIS A 276 -9.83 -6.27 12.12
C HIS A 276 -9.80 -7.60 11.35
N GLY A 277 -11.00 -8.07 10.98
CA GLY A 277 -11.20 -9.25 10.15
C GLY A 277 -11.00 -10.57 10.89
N TYR A 278 -11.19 -11.67 10.17
CA TYR A 278 -10.91 -13.02 10.62
C TYR A 278 -9.49 -13.39 10.22
N PHE A 279 -8.50 -13.00 11.02
CA PHE A 279 -7.11 -13.29 10.66
C PHE A 279 -6.76 -14.74 10.98
N GLY A 280 -6.62 -15.62 9.98
CA GLY A 280 -6.27 -17.03 10.19
C GLY A 280 -5.64 -17.65 8.94
N GLN A 281 -5.18 -18.90 9.06
CA GLN A 281 -4.47 -19.58 7.97
C GLN A 281 -5.36 -20.47 7.10
N ALA A 282 -6.55 -20.81 7.57
CA ALA A 282 -7.52 -21.65 6.86
C ALA A 282 -8.96 -21.19 7.17
N ASN A 283 -9.88 -21.41 6.22
CA ASN A 283 -11.31 -21.13 6.36
C ASN A 283 -11.69 -19.66 6.64
N VAL A 284 -10.79 -18.70 6.37
CA VAL A 284 -11.04 -17.27 6.64
C VAL A 284 -11.16 -16.39 5.39
N LEU A 285 -10.51 -16.77 4.28
CA LEU A 285 -10.51 -15.94 3.07
C LEU A 285 -11.93 -15.87 2.50
N GLY A 286 -12.42 -14.65 2.24
CA GLY A 286 -13.79 -14.40 1.80
C GLY A 286 -14.76 -14.04 2.93
N LEU A 287 -14.39 -14.25 4.20
CA LEU A 287 -15.16 -13.72 5.32
C LEU A 287 -15.10 -12.18 5.35
N PRO A 288 -16.08 -11.51 6.00
CA PRO A 288 -16.10 -10.06 6.14
C PRO A 288 -14.76 -9.50 6.62
N ASP A 289 -14.33 -8.40 5.99
CA ASP A 289 -13.05 -7.71 6.23
C ASP A 289 -11.78 -8.59 6.09
N THR A 290 -11.89 -9.75 5.45
CA THR A 290 -10.81 -10.74 5.35
C THR A 290 -10.43 -11.00 3.90
N GLY A 291 -9.24 -10.56 3.49
CA GLY A 291 -8.81 -10.67 2.09
C GLY A 291 -7.30 -10.55 1.89
N GLY A 292 -6.90 -9.77 0.89
CA GLY A 292 -5.51 -9.63 0.45
C GLY A 292 -4.54 -9.21 1.56
N GLN A 293 -5.00 -8.47 2.57
CA GLN A 293 -4.17 -8.09 3.73
C GLN A 293 -3.68 -9.31 4.54
N VAL A 294 -4.54 -10.31 4.78
CA VAL A 294 -4.14 -11.54 5.49
C VAL A 294 -3.12 -12.32 4.68
N VAL A 295 -3.36 -12.45 3.37
CA VAL A 295 -2.43 -13.09 2.43
C VAL A 295 -1.07 -12.37 2.44
N TYR A 296 -1.09 -11.04 2.33
CA TYR A 296 0.10 -10.21 2.37
C TYR A 296 0.90 -10.45 3.64
N ILE A 297 0.28 -10.38 4.82
CA ILE A 297 0.98 -10.50 6.10
C ILE A 297 1.54 -11.92 6.29
N LEU A 298 0.78 -12.97 5.96
CA LEU A 298 1.28 -14.35 6.10
C LEU A 298 2.50 -14.60 5.20
N ASP A 299 2.45 -14.14 3.95
CA ASP A 299 3.55 -14.32 3.00
C ASP A 299 4.75 -13.41 3.36
N GLN A 300 4.48 -12.19 3.85
CA GLN A 300 5.48 -11.26 4.41
C GLN A 300 6.24 -11.89 5.57
N VAL A 301 5.54 -12.50 6.53
CA VAL A 301 6.15 -13.07 7.74
C VAL A 301 7.09 -14.22 7.40
N ARG A 302 6.71 -15.11 6.48
CA ARG A 302 7.59 -16.20 6.02
C ARG A 302 8.89 -15.67 5.42
N ALA A 303 8.77 -14.66 4.56
CA ALA A 303 9.94 -14.05 3.94
C ALA A 303 10.81 -13.28 4.94
N LEU A 304 10.19 -12.56 5.87
CA LEU A 304 10.89 -11.85 6.94
C LEU A 304 11.64 -12.78 7.88
N GLU A 305 11.03 -13.88 8.32
CA GLU A 305 11.71 -14.83 9.22
C GLU A 305 12.95 -15.43 8.53
N LYS A 306 12.81 -15.85 7.27
CA LYS A 306 13.92 -16.39 6.47
C LYS A 306 15.06 -15.39 6.34
N GLU A 307 14.75 -14.12 6.06
CA GLU A 307 15.74 -13.06 5.93
C GLU A 307 16.38 -12.68 7.28
N MET A 308 15.61 -12.65 8.37
CA MET A 308 16.12 -12.42 9.72
C MET A 308 17.11 -13.51 10.12
N ARG A 309 16.74 -14.79 9.94
CA ARG A 309 17.62 -15.94 10.20
C ARG A 309 18.91 -15.84 9.39
N ARG A 310 18.80 -15.56 8.09
CA ARG A 310 19.96 -15.41 7.21
C ARG A 310 20.91 -14.31 7.71
N ARG A 311 20.39 -13.12 8.04
CA ARG A 311 21.24 -12.01 8.52
C ARG A 311 21.90 -12.31 9.86
N LEU A 312 21.17 -12.89 10.81
CA LEU A 312 21.73 -13.29 12.11
C LEU A 312 22.83 -14.35 11.94
N TRP A 313 22.58 -15.35 11.10
CA TRP A 313 23.54 -16.39 10.75
C TRP A 313 24.81 -15.83 10.10
N GLU A 314 24.67 -14.88 9.17
CA GLU A 314 25.80 -14.18 8.53
C GLU A 314 26.60 -13.30 9.49
N GLN A 315 25.99 -12.80 10.57
CA GLN A 315 26.68 -12.04 11.62
C GLN A 315 27.26 -12.92 12.72
N GLY A 316 27.18 -14.25 12.58
CA GLY A 316 27.71 -15.20 13.56
C GLY A 316 26.89 -15.26 14.86
N LEU A 317 25.59 -14.97 14.78
CA LEU A 317 24.68 -14.97 15.91
C LEU A 317 23.72 -16.15 15.82
N GLU A 318 23.77 -17.03 16.81
CA GLU A 318 22.81 -18.12 17.03
C GLU A 318 21.63 -17.60 17.85
N ILE A 319 20.90 -16.64 17.29
CA ILE A 319 19.70 -16.06 17.88
C ILE A 319 18.51 -16.46 17.04
N GLU A 320 17.50 -17.03 17.69
CA GLU A 320 16.24 -17.38 17.07
C GLU A 320 15.34 -16.14 16.98
N PRO A 321 15.01 -15.66 15.76
CA PRO A 321 14.14 -14.50 15.62
C PRO A 321 12.71 -14.83 16.01
N ARG A 322 11.95 -13.85 16.48
CA ARG A 322 10.52 -13.98 16.84
C ARG A 322 9.67 -13.00 16.07
N ILE A 323 8.56 -13.47 15.50
CA ILE A 323 7.58 -12.59 14.86
C ILE A 323 6.21 -12.88 15.44
N LEU A 324 5.55 -11.85 15.97
CA LEU A 324 4.18 -11.95 16.46
C LEU A 324 3.26 -11.12 15.56
N VAL A 325 2.29 -11.79 14.94
CA VAL A 325 1.18 -11.14 14.25
C VAL A 325 0.04 -10.99 15.24
N ILE A 326 -0.19 -9.77 15.71
CA ILE A 326 -1.20 -9.45 16.70
C ILE A 326 -2.52 -9.05 16.03
N THR A 327 -3.59 -9.71 16.42
CA THR A 327 -4.93 -9.51 15.90
C THR A 327 -5.98 -9.75 17.00
N ARG A 328 -7.26 -9.60 16.67
CA ARG A 328 -8.35 -9.80 17.62
C ARG A 328 -8.60 -11.29 17.88
N LEU A 329 -8.88 -11.63 19.14
CA LEU A 329 -9.49 -12.90 19.54
C LEU A 329 -11.01 -12.81 19.41
N ILE A 330 -11.60 -13.72 18.64
CA ILE A 330 -13.04 -13.78 18.38
C ILE A 330 -13.57 -15.13 18.89
N PRO A 331 -14.19 -15.18 20.08
CA PRO A 331 -14.77 -16.41 20.62
C PRO A 331 -15.84 -17.03 19.72
N GLU A 332 -16.69 -16.23 19.07
CA GLU A 332 -17.77 -16.71 18.20
C GLU A 332 -17.32 -16.83 16.73
N ALA A 333 -16.11 -17.36 16.49
CA ALA A 333 -15.53 -17.40 15.15
C ALA A 333 -15.88 -18.65 14.32
N GLY A 334 -16.90 -19.40 14.74
CA GLY A 334 -17.41 -20.57 14.02
C GLY A 334 -16.35 -21.66 13.82
N ASN A 335 -16.06 -22.00 12.56
CA ASN A 335 -15.13 -23.07 12.18
C ASN A 335 -13.69 -22.59 11.91
N THR A 336 -13.37 -21.35 12.28
CA THR A 336 -12.02 -20.78 12.12
C THR A 336 -11.19 -21.00 13.39
N THR A 337 -9.91 -20.61 13.36
CA THR A 337 -9.00 -20.63 14.52
C THR A 337 -8.92 -19.28 15.25
N CYS A 338 -9.85 -18.34 14.95
CA CYS A 338 -9.78 -16.98 15.50
C CYS A 338 -10.10 -16.90 17.00
N ASP A 339 -10.57 -17.99 17.60
CA ASP A 339 -10.81 -18.17 19.04
C ASP A 339 -9.56 -18.63 19.80
N GLN A 340 -8.51 -19.08 19.10
CA GLN A 340 -7.27 -19.58 19.69
C GLN A 340 -6.28 -18.45 19.94
N ARG A 341 -5.90 -18.24 21.21
CA ARG A 341 -4.95 -17.17 21.60
C ARG A 341 -3.63 -17.19 20.84
N LEU A 342 -3.06 -18.38 20.61
CA LEU A 342 -1.78 -18.54 19.90
C LEU A 342 -1.91 -19.56 18.78
N GLU A 343 -1.43 -19.21 17.60
CA GLU A 343 -1.41 -20.09 16.42
C GLU A 343 -0.05 -19.98 15.69
N PRO A 344 0.76 -21.05 15.60
CA PRO A 344 1.99 -21.03 14.81
C PRO A 344 1.73 -20.79 13.32
N ILE A 345 2.55 -19.98 12.66
CA ILE A 345 2.40 -19.70 11.23
C ILE A 345 3.07 -20.83 10.43
N VAL A 346 2.31 -21.47 9.54
CA VAL A 346 2.78 -22.55 8.67
C VAL A 346 3.87 -22.02 7.73
N GLY A 347 4.97 -22.78 7.61
CA GLY A 347 6.14 -22.39 6.82
C GLY A 347 7.12 -21.49 7.58
N THR A 348 6.95 -21.35 8.89
CA THR A 348 7.86 -20.62 9.79
C THR A 348 8.28 -21.49 10.96
N GLU A 349 9.38 -21.15 11.61
CA GLU A 349 9.88 -21.85 12.80
C GLU A 349 9.45 -21.16 14.10
N ASN A 350 9.48 -19.81 14.15
CA ASN A 350 9.23 -18.99 15.34
C ASN A 350 8.30 -17.79 15.09
N ALA A 351 7.46 -17.84 14.05
CA ALA A 351 6.42 -16.85 13.87
C ALA A 351 5.04 -17.37 14.33
N GLN A 352 4.30 -16.53 15.03
CA GLN A 352 3.01 -16.90 15.63
C GLN A 352 1.99 -15.78 15.46
N ILE A 353 0.72 -16.16 15.37
CA ILE A 353 -0.42 -15.26 15.50
C ILE A 353 -0.78 -15.19 16.99
N LEU A 354 -0.83 -13.98 17.54
CA LEU A 354 -1.25 -13.68 18.91
C LEU A 354 -2.60 -12.97 18.87
N ARG A 355 -3.62 -13.59 19.45
CA ARG A 355 -4.98 -13.05 19.48
C ARG A 355 -5.30 -12.47 20.85
N VAL A 356 -5.69 -11.21 20.86
CA VAL A 356 -6.04 -10.46 22.08
C VAL A 356 -7.52 -10.09 21.99
N PRO A 357 -8.34 -10.36 23.02
CA PRO A 357 -9.77 -10.04 22.99
C PRO A 357 -10.03 -8.53 23.05
N PHE A 358 -11.18 -8.12 22.52
CA PHE A 358 -11.72 -6.79 22.82
C PHE A 358 -12.55 -6.84 24.10
N HIS A 359 -12.48 -5.73 24.84
CA HIS A 359 -13.27 -5.52 26.06
C HIS A 359 -14.14 -4.27 25.96
N ASN A 360 -15.37 -4.37 26.46
CA ASN A 360 -16.23 -3.21 26.67
C ASN A 360 -15.71 -2.33 27.83
N ARG A 361 -16.44 -1.25 28.15
CA ARG A 361 -16.05 -0.32 29.24
C ARG A 361 -16.10 -0.99 30.62
N GLN A 362 -16.92 -2.02 30.78
CA GLN A 362 -17.07 -2.81 32.00
C GLN A 362 -16.00 -3.90 32.15
N GLY A 363 -15.15 -4.09 31.13
CA GLY A 363 -14.11 -5.12 31.11
C GLY A 363 -14.61 -6.49 30.65
N GLU A 364 -15.83 -6.59 30.14
CA GLU A 364 -16.37 -7.84 29.58
C GLU A 364 -15.88 -8.03 28.15
N MET A 365 -15.53 -9.27 27.82
CA MET A 365 -15.06 -9.65 26.49
C MET A 365 -16.19 -9.53 25.47
N ILE A 366 -15.91 -8.96 24.29
CA ILE A 366 -16.86 -8.93 23.17
C ILE A 366 -16.69 -10.18 22.29
N PRO A 367 -17.64 -11.13 22.30
CA PRO A 367 -17.47 -12.43 21.67
C PRO A 367 -17.65 -12.44 20.15
N GLN A 368 -18.51 -11.57 19.62
CA GLN A 368 -18.90 -11.53 18.21
C GLN A 368 -17.94 -10.72 17.33
N TRP A 369 -17.90 -11.01 16.03
CA TRP A 369 -17.18 -10.19 15.05
C TRP A 369 -17.73 -8.75 15.00
N ILE A 370 -16.84 -7.80 14.68
CA ILE A 370 -17.17 -6.37 14.52
C ILE A 370 -16.52 -5.91 13.22
N SER A 371 -17.26 -5.15 12.41
CA SER A 371 -16.73 -4.55 11.19
C SER A 371 -15.53 -3.64 11.47
N ARG A 372 -14.58 -3.60 10.54
CA ARG A 372 -13.45 -2.66 10.55
C ARG A 372 -13.89 -1.20 10.66
N PHE A 373 -15.09 -0.87 10.20
CA PHE A 373 -15.67 0.47 10.32
C PHE A 373 -16.18 0.80 11.73
N GLN A 374 -16.42 -0.20 12.58
CA GLN A 374 -17.03 -0.05 13.91
C GLN A 374 -16.05 -0.36 15.06
N ILE A 375 -14.77 -0.57 14.74
CA ILE A 375 -13.77 -1.09 15.69
C ILE A 375 -13.18 -0.01 16.62
N TRP A 376 -13.34 1.26 16.26
CA TRP A 376 -12.70 2.42 16.89
C TRP A 376 -12.84 2.52 18.41
N PRO A 377 -14.02 2.25 19.03
CA PRO A 377 -14.21 2.40 20.48
C PRO A 377 -13.36 1.42 21.32
N TYR A 378 -12.82 0.37 20.70
CA TYR A 378 -12.11 -0.72 21.39
C TYR A 378 -10.58 -0.57 21.31
N LEU A 379 -10.05 0.16 20.33
CA LEU A 379 -8.63 0.15 19.98
C LEU A 379 -7.69 0.65 21.09
N GLU A 380 -8.11 1.64 21.87
CA GLU A 380 -7.29 2.16 22.98
C GLU A 380 -7.11 1.12 24.10
N ARG A 381 -8.20 0.46 24.51
CA ARG A 381 -8.16 -0.63 25.51
C ARG A 381 -7.41 -1.84 24.97
N PHE A 382 -7.71 -2.22 23.73
CA PHE A 382 -7.00 -3.30 23.03
C PHE A 382 -5.50 -3.05 23.01
N THR A 383 -5.04 -1.83 22.77
CA THR A 383 -3.61 -1.49 22.79
C THR A 383 -2.97 -1.78 24.16
N ALA A 384 -3.64 -1.44 25.25
CA ALA A 384 -3.12 -1.72 26.60
C ALA A 384 -3.05 -3.23 26.89
N ASP A 385 -4.03 -4.01 26.42
CA ASP A 385 -4.01 -5.47 26.52
C ASP A 385 -2.91 -6.07 25.65
N VAL A 386 -2.77 -5.62 24.41
CA VAL A 386 -1.72 -6.03 23.49
C VAL A 386 -0.34 -5.77 24.08
N GLU A 387 -0.09 -4.60 24.68
CA GLU A 387 1.19 -4.28 25.30
C GLU A 387 1.59 -5.35 26.34
N ARG A 388 0.66 -5.72 27.22
CA ARG A 388 0.89 -6.73 28.26
C ARG A 388 1.19 -8.11 27.66
N GLU A 389 0.36 -8.58 26.74
CA GLU A 389 0.49 -9.91 26.13
C GLU A 389 1.75 -9.99 25.26
N LEU A 390 2.05 -8.95 24.47
CA LEU A 390 3.22 -8.84 23.62
C LEU A 390 4.52 -8.93 24.42
N LEU A 391 4.63 -8.16 25.50
CA LEU A 391 5.82 -8.18 26.36
C LEU A 391 5.99 -9.54 27.05
N ALA A 392 4.89 -10.19 27.43
CA ALA A 392 4.92 -11.52 28.03
C ALA A 392 5.44 -12.58 27.03
N GLU A 393 4.96 -12.56 25.79
CA GLU A 393 5.36 -13.54 24.76
C GLU A 393 6.78 -13.31 24.23
N LEU A 394 7.23 -12.06 24.10
CA LEU A 394 8.59 -11.76 23.63
C LEU A 394 9.64 -11.82 24.75
N GLY A 395 9.25 -11.71 26.02
CA GLY A 395 10.17 -11.56 27.15
C GLY A 395 10.90 -10.20 27.16
N GLY A 396 10.39 -9.23 26.41
CA GLY A 396 11.00 -7.91 26.20
C GLY A 396 10.21 -7.09 25.18
N ARG A 397 10.65 -5.85 24.94
CA ARG A 397 10.07 -5.00 23.89
C ARG A 397 10.44 -5.53 22.49
N PRO A 398 9.56 -5.39 21.49
CA PRO A 398 9.93 -5.67 20.10
C PRO A 398 10.99 -4.69 19.59
N ASP A 399 11.74 -5.08 18.56
CA ASP A 399 12.70 -4.20 17.89
C ASP A 399 12.05 -3.37 16.77
N LEU A 400 10.93 -3.85 16.23
CA LEU A 400 10.15 -3.19 15.18
C LEU A 400 8.65 -3.44 15.40
N ILE A 401 7.85 -2.39 15.20
CA ILE A 401 6.39 -2.46 15.16
C ILE A 401 5.92 -2.11 13.74
N ILE A 402 5.10 -2.96 13.14
CA ILE A 402 4.52 -2.75 11.81
C ILE A 402 3.00 -2.66 11.93
N GLY A 403 2.44 -1.48 11.69
CA GLY A 403 1.00 -1.26 11.55
C GLY A 403 0.51 -1.65 10.16
N ASN A 404 -0.69 -2.25 10.09
CA ASN A 404 -1.38 -2.55 8.84
C ASN A 404 -2.78 -1.98 8.87
N TYR A 405 -3.17 -1.27 7.80
CA TYR A 405 -4.45 -0.57 7.69
C TYR A 405 -4.67 0.47 8.79
N SER A 406 -5.79 1.19 8.75
CA SER A 406 -6.08 2.32 9.66
C SER A 406 -6.04 1.93 11.14
N ASP A 407 -6.70 0.84 11.52
CA ASP A 407 -6.79 0.35 12.90
C ASP A 407 -5.44 -0.19 13.41
N GLY A 408 -4.75 -1.02 12.62
CA GLY A 408 -3.43 -1.54 12.97
C GLY A 408 -2.37 -0.44 13.01
N ASN A 409 -2.43 0.55 12.13
CA ASN A 409 -1.55 1.73 12.15
C ASN A 409 -1.78 2.60 13.40
N LEU A 410 -3.03 2.75 13.84
CA LEU A 410 -3.33 3.49 15.08
C LEU A 410 -2.84 2.74 16.31
N VAL A 411 -3.09 1.43 16.42
CA VAL A 411 -2.58 0.59 17.52
C VAL A 411 -1.05 0.59 17.53
N ALA A 412 -0.41 0.48 16.36
CA ALA A 412 1.04 0.57 16.22
C ALA A 412 1.59 1.93 16.70
N THR A 413 0.87 3.02 16.42
CA THR A 413 1.22 4.38 16.88
C THR A 413 1.22 4.46 18.40
N LEU A 414 0.15 4.00 19.03
CA LEU A 414 0.02 4.02 20.49
C LEU A 414 1.07 3.11 21.17
N LEU A 415 1.32 1.91 20.63
CA LEU A 415 2.34 1.00 21.15
C LEU A 415 3.76 1.54 20.96
N SER A 416 4.07 2.10 19.79
CA SER A 416 5.40 2.65 19.49
C SER A 416 5.76 3.78 20.45
N GLN A 417 4.81 4.67 20.75
CA GLN A 417 5.02 5.76 21.71
C GLN A 417 5.29 5.25 23.13
N ARG A 418 4.52 4.25 23.58
CA ARG A 418 4.65 3.68 24.94
C ARG A 418 5.94 2.88 25.11
N LEU A 419 6.29 2.06 24.11
CA LEU A 419 7.45 1.16 24.15
C LEU A 419 8.74 1.80 23.62
N LYS A 420 8.64 2.97 22.97
CA LYS A 420 9.74 3.69 22.29
C LYS A 420 10.43 2.82 21.23
N VAL A 421 9.63 2.17 20.39
CA VAL A 421 10.09 1.24 19.32
C VAL A 421 9.94 1.89 17.95
N THR A 422 10.78 1.53 16.99
CA THR A 422 10.63 1.99 15.59
C THR A 422 9.30 1.53 15.00
N GLN A 423 8.57 2.44 14.36
CA GLN A 423 7.27 2.20 13.75
C GLN A 423 7.32 2.27 12.23
N CYS A 424 6.83 1.21 11.59
CA CYS A 424 6.51 1.15 10.16
C CYS A 424 4.99 1.14 9.99
N ASN A 425 4.46 1.91 9.03
CA ASN A 425 3.07 1.79 8.63
C ASN A 425 2.93 1.26 7.20
N ILE A 426 1.95 0.40 6.98
CA ILE A 426 1.51 -0.08 5.67
C ILE A 426 0.01 0.18 5.59
N ALA A 427 -0.43 1.08 4.69
CA ALA A 427 -1.86 1.42 4.60
C ALA A 427 -2.69 0.27 4.02
N HIS A 428 -2.16 -0.46 3.04
CA HIS A 428 -2.90 -1.40 2.15
C HIS A 428 -3.95 -0.71 1.27
N ALA A 429 -4.79 0.14 1.85
CA ALA A 429 -5.74 1.01 1.17
C ALA A 429 -6.05 2.22 2.06
N LEU A 430 -6.34 3.37 1.43
CA LEU A 430 -6.89 4.54 2.11
C LEU A 430 -8.31 4.81 1.60
N GLU A 431 -9.30 4.57 2.46
CA GLU A 431 -10.73 4.54 2.07
C GLU A 431 -11.23 5.86 1.48
N LYS A 432 -10.63 7.00 1.85
CA LYS A 432 -10.97 8.32 1.28
C LYS A 432 -10.90 8.38 -0.24
N THR A 433 -10.02 7.58 -0.86
CA THR A 433 -9.90 7.52 -2.33
C THR A 433 -10.82 6.51 -2.99
N LYS A 434 -11.33 5.53 -2.23
CA LYS A 434 -12.26 4.52 -2.72
C LYS A 434 -13.69 5.01 -2.69
N TYR A 435 -14.05 5.81 -1.69
CA TYR A 435 -15.37 6.42 -1.54
C TYR A 435 -15.31 7.89 -1.94
N LEU A 436 -15.77 8.18 -3.15
CA LEU A 436 -15.75 9.52 -3.72
C LEU A 436 -16.50 10.52 -2.84
N TYR A 437 -15.89 11.69 -2.58
CA TYR A 437 -16.42 12.75 -1.72
C TYR A 437 -16.76 12.30 -0.28
N SER A 438 -16.21 11.17 0.19
CA SER A 438 -16.45 10.66 1.54
C SER A 438 -15.97 11.60 2.65
N ASP A 439 -14.99 12.46 2.37
CA ASP A 439 -14.57 13.51 3.30
C ASP A 439 -15.60 14.64 3.37
N LEU A 440 -16.12 15.07 2.23
CA LEU A 440 -17.08 16.17 2.12
C LEU A 440 -18.48 15.79 2.63
N TYR A 441 -18.94 14.58 2.31
CA TYR A 441 -20.24 14.01 2.72
C TYR A 441 -20.08 12.97 3.83
N TRP A 442 -19.09 13.14 4.70
CA TRP A 442 -18.78 12.17 5.76
C TRP A 442 -19.98 11.89 6.67
N ARG A 443 -20.80 12.91 6.96
CA ARG A 443 -22.00 12.78 7.81
C ARG A 443 -23.03 11.80 7.24
N ASP A 444 -23.24 11.83 5.93
CA ASP A 444 -24.18 10.94 5.24
C ASP A 444 -23.70 9.48 5.27
N ASN A 445 -22.40 9.29 5.47
CA ASN A 445 -21.72 8.00 5.51
C ASN A 445 -21.44 7.51 6.95
N GLU A 446 -21.69 8.34 7.97
CA GLU A 446 -21.19 8.10 9.32
C GLU A 446 -21.89 6.93 10.01
N GLU A 447 -23.18 6.71 9.73
CA GLU A 447 -23.97 5.58 10.26
C GLU A 447 -23.38 4.21 9.87
N HIS A 448 -22.76 4.13 8.69
CA HIS A 448 -22.30 2.85 8.13
C HIS A 448 -20.77 2.70 8.20
N TYR A 449 -20.02 3.77 7.94
CA TYR A 449 -18.58 3.70 7.69
C TYR A 449 -17.72 4.37 8.76
N HIS A 450 -18.30 5.24 9.59
CA HIS A 450 -17.57 6.02 10.62
C HIS A 450 -16.28 6.68 10.10
N PHE A 451 -16.36 7.34 8.94
CA PHE A 451 -15.20 7.94 8.28
C PHE A 451 -14.55 9.04 9.13
N ALA A 452 -15.30 9.72 10.01
CA ALA A 452 -14.71 10.68 10.95
C ALA A 452 -13.64 10.03 11.84
N CYS A 453 -13.89 8.84 12.38
CA CYS A 453 -12.90 8.11 13.15
C CYS A 453 -11.73 7.66 12.26
N GLN A 454 -12.03 7.07 11.11
CA GLN A 454 -11.03 6.48 10.24
C GLN A 454 -10.05 7.52 9.68
N PHE A 455 -10.54 8.62 9.11
CA PHE A 455 -9.67 9.64 8.50
C PHE A 455 -8.84 10.37 9.57
N THR A 456 -9.38 10.53 10.78
CA THR A 456 -8.62 11.06 11.92
C THR A 456 -7.51 10.09 12.32
N ALA A 457 -7.79 8.78 12.41
CA ALA A 457 -6.80 7.75 12.72
C ALA A 457 -5.69 7.67 11.66
N ASP A 458 -6.07 7.72 10.37
CA ASP A 458 -5.11 7.73 9.25
C ASP A 458 -4.17 8.92 9.35
N LEU A 459 -4.70 10.13 9.60
CA LEU A 459 -3.93 11.36 9.68
C LEU A 459 -2.96 11.34 10.86
N ILE A 460 -3.38 10.80 12.01
CA ILE A 460 -2.52 10.60 13.17
C ILE A 460 -1.39 9.63 12.82
N ALA A 461 -1.74 8.44 12.33
CA ALA A 461 -0.79 7.37 12.17
C ALA A 461 0.23 7.65 11.06
N MET A 462 -0.18 8.23 9.93
CA MET A 462 0.75 8.57 8.83
C MET A 462 1.81 9.61 9.26
N ASN A 463 1.48 10.47 10.23
CA ASN A 463 2.40 11.48 10.73
C ASN A 463 3.25 10.99 11.90
N ALA A 464 2.75 10.03 12.69
CA ALA A 464 3.49 9.40 13.76
C ALA A 464 4.56 8.40 13.29
N ALA A 465 4.36 7.75 12.13
CA ALA A 465 5.27 6.72 11.63
C ALA A 465 6.72 7.22 11.44
N ASP A 466 7.69 6.38 11.82
CA ASP A 466 9.10 6.62 11.51
C ASP A 466 9.35 6.46 10.01
N PHE A 467 8.74 5.44 9.39
CA PHE A 467 8.69 5.26 7.95
C PHE A 467 7.38 4.60 7.49
N ILE A 468 7.04 4.82 6.22
CA ILE A 468 5.86 4.30 5.56
C ILE A 468 6.32 3.44 4.39
N ILE A 469 5.78 2.23 4.30
CA ILE A 469 5.91 1.38 3.13
C ILE A 469 4.67 1.48 2.27
N THR A 470 4.86 1.75 1.00
CA THR A 470 3.83 1.65 -0.03
C THR A 470 4.21 0.58 -1.04
N SER A 471 3.21 0.00 -1.70
CA SER A 471 3.44 -1.02 -2.73
C SER A 471 3.84 -0.40 -4.07
N THR A 472 3.42 0.85 -4.31
CA THR A 472 3.62 1.59 -5.58
C THR A 472 3.89 3.08 -5.34
N TYR A 473 4.39 3.75 -6.37
CA TYR A 473 4.51 5.21 -6.41
C TYR A 473 3.14 5.90 -6.46
N GLN A 474 2.20 5.31 -7.19
CA GLN A 474 0.82 5.73 -7.38
C GLN A 474 0.08 5.83 -6.04
N GLU A 475 0.35 4.92 -5.12
CA GLU A 475 -0.17 4.98 -3.75
C GLU A 475 0.26 6.28 -3.04
N ILE A 476 1.47 6.79 -3.29
CA ILE A 476 1.97 8.03 -2.66
C ILE A 476 1.46 9.26 -3.43
N ALA A 477 1.88 9.39 -4.69
CA ALA A 477 1.81 10.64 -5.45
C ALA A 477 1.10 10.51 -6.80
N GLY A 478 0.49 9.38 -7.08
CA GLY A 478 -0.31 9.20 -8.28
C GLY A 478 0.50 9.29 -9.58
N ARG A 479 -0.16 9.80 -10.63
CA ARG A 479 0.42 10.12 -11.94
C ARG A 479 0.51 11.63 -12.13
N GLN A 480 0.86 12.07 -13.33
CA GLN A 480 0.70 13.45 -13.75
C GLN A 480 -0.77 13.89 -13.78
N ASP A 481 -1.68 13.02 -14.23
CA ASP A 481 -3.11 13.27 -14.44
C ASP A 481 -4.01 12.79 -13.28
N SER A 482 -3.55 11.86 -12.44
CA SER A 482 -4.30 11.38 -11.27
C SER A 482 -3.59 11.60 -9.93
N VAL A 483 -4.38 11.86 -8.90
CA VAL A 483 -3.92 12.06 -7.51
C VAL A 483 -3.52 10.74 -6.86
N GLY A 484 -2.48 10.75 -6.03
CA GLY A 484 -2.10 9.60 -5.19
C GLY A 484 -3.00 9.39 -3.98
N GLN A 485 -2.96 8.20 -3.37
CA GLN A 485 -3.77 7.91 -2.18
C GLN A 485 -3.36 8.79 -1.00
N TYR A 486 -2.07 8.80 -0.65
CA TYR A 486 -1.54 9.70 0.38
C TYR A 486 -1.65 11.17 -0.02
N GLU A 487 -1.42 11.51 -1.29
CA GLU A 487 -1.59 12.88 -1.79
C GLU A 487 -2.99 13.43 -1.53
N SER A 488 -4.03 12.59 -1.60
CA SER A 488 -5.40 13.03 -1.31
C SER A 488 -5.59 13.50 0.14
N TYR A 489 -4.72 13.12 1.06
CA TYR A 489 -4.71 13.58 2.47
C TYR A 489 -3.86 14.84 2.67
N ALA A 490 -3.18 15.35 1.64
CA ALA A 490 -2.39 16.58 1.75
C ALA A 490 -3.28 17.77 2.09
N ALA A 491 -4.47 17.87 1.49
CA ALA A 491 -5.48 18.85 1.86
C ALA A 491 -6.89 18.31 1.57
N PHE A 492 -7.78 18.41 2.56
CA PHE A 492 -9.19 18.03 2.45
C PHE A 492 -9.99 18.68 3.58
N THR A 493 -11.32 18.54 3.56
CA THR A 493 -12.18 19.08 4.62
C THR A 493 -13.28 18.10 4.97
N MET A 494 -13.61 18.04 6.26
CA MET A 494 -14.76 17.32 6.81
C MET A 494 -15.71 18.36 7.39
N PRO A 495 -16.70 18.84 6.62
CA PRO A 495 -17.48 20.01 6.99
C PRO A 495 -18.11 19.89 8.39
N GLY A 496 -17.86 20.91 9.22
CA GLY A 496 -18.29 20.99 10.61
C GLY A 496 -17.58 20.04 11.59
N LEU A 497 -16.48 19.42 11.18
CA LEU A 497 -15.56 18.69 12.06
C LEU A 497 -14.19 19.41 12.12
N TYR A 498 -13.39 19.30 11.06
CA TYR A 498 -12.13 20.02 10.89
C TYR A 498 -11.75 20.13 9.41
N ARG A 499 -10.80 21.02 9.12
CA ARG A 499 -10.20 21.22 7.80
C ARG A 499 -8.73 20.85 7.85
N VAL A 500 -8.25 20.08 6.88
CA VAL A 500 -6.83 19.71 6.75
C VAL A 500 -6.21 20.55 5.64
N VAL A 501 -5.30 21.44 6.01
CA VAL A 501 -4.64 22.40 5.10
C VAL A 501 -3.29 21.85 4.64
N ASN A 502 -2.62 21.09 5.50
CA ASN A 502 -1.38 20.38 5.22
C ASN A 502 -1.31 19.10 6.07
N GLY A 503 -1.88 18.02 5.55
CA GLY A 503 -2.02 16.76 6.29
C GLY A 503 -0.84 15.80 6.12
N ILE A 504 -0.17 15.83 4.97
CA ILE A 504 0.99 14.99 4.70
C ILE A 504 1.84 15.59 3.58
N ASP A 505 3.16 15.51 3.72
CA ASP A 505 4.11 15.94 2.70
C ASP A 505 4.66 14.72 1.96
N LEU A 506 4.39 14.63 0.66
CA LEU A 506 4.83 13.50 -0.19
C LEU A 506 6.34 13.48 -0.42
N PHE A 507 7.01 14.62 -0.19
CA PHE A 507 8.46 14.72 -0.24
C PHE A 507 9.12 14.40 1.10
N ASP A 508 8.35 13.93 2.08
CA ASP A 508 8.91 13.44 3.34
C ASP A 508 9.72 12.16 3.09
N PRO A 509 10.97 12.09 3.59
CA PRO A 509 11.80 10.92 3.44
C PRO A 509 11.30 9.70 4.21
N LYS A 510 10.18 9.74 4.93
CA LYS A 510 9.56 8.57 5.54
C LYS A 510 8.97 7.59 4.50
N PHE A 511 8.61 8.07 3.31
CA PHE A 511 8.01 7.23 2.27
C PHE A 511 9.03 6.35 1.54
N ASN A 512 8.76 5.04 1.50
CA ASN A 512 9.55 4.06 0.77
C ASN A 512 8.66 3.10 0.01
N ILE A 513 8.92 2.92 -1.28
CA ILE A 513 8.22 1.94 -2.10
C ILE A 513 8.89 0.58 -1.92
N VAL A 514 8.17 -0.38 -1.34
CA VAL A 514 8.61 -1.78 -1.19
C VAL A 514 7.49 -2.67 -1.70
N SER A 515 7.58 -3.04 -2.98
CA SER A 515 6.52 -3.80 -3.63
C SER A 515 6.49 -5.25 -3.14
N PRO A 516 5.32 -5.81 -2.79
CA PRO A 516 5.20 -7.20 -2.40
C PRO A 516 5.36 -8.14 -3.60
N GLY A 517 5.35 -9.45 -3.33
CA GLY A 517 5.44 -10.47 -4.37
C GLY A 517 4.30 -11.48 -4.35
N ALA A 518 4.40 -12.46 -5.24
CA ALA A 518 3.61 -13.68 -5.20
C ALA A 518 4.43 -14.77 -4.49
N ASP A 519 3.74 -15.68 -3.78
CA ASP A 519 4.35 -16.87 -3.19
C ASP A 519 4.96 -17.74 -4.30
N ASP A 520 6.28 -17.91 -4.26
CA ASP A 520 7.02 -18.58 -5.33
C ASP A 520 6.79 -20.09 -5.35
N GLU A 521 6.35 -20.70 -4.24
CA GLU A 521 5.98 -22.12 -4.17
C GLU A 521 4.64 -22.39 -4.86
N ILE A 522 3.73 -21.42 -4.79
CA ILE A 522 2.36 -21.53 -5.28
C ILE A 522 2.23 -21.04 -6.72
N TYR A 523 2.79 -19.87 -7.02
CA TYR A 523 2.67 -19.19 -8.31
C TYR A 523 4.03 -19.18 -9.01
N PHE A 524 4.10 -19.91 -10.11
CA PHE A 524 5.30 -20.08 -10.92
C PHE A 524 4.93 -20.30 -12.38
N PRO A 525 5.86 -20.06 -13.33
CA PRO A 525 5.55 -20.14 -14.75
C PRO A 525 5.00 -21.49 -15.19
N TYR A 526 3.95 -21.47 -16.03
CA TYR A 526 3.29 -22.67 -16.54
C TYR A 526 4.23 -23.66 -17.25
N GLY A 527 5.35 -23.18 -17.79
CA GLY A 527 6.39 -23.97 -18.45
C GLY A 527 7.28 -24.81 -17.53
N GLU A 528 7.23 -24.62 -16.20
CA GLU A 528 8.01 -25.40 -15.23
C GLU A 528 7.33 -26.76 -14.93
N SER A 529 7.33 -27.68 -15.91
CA SER A 529 6.59 -28.95 -15.86
C SER A 529 6.89 -29.82 -14.63
N GLY A 530 8.11 -29.75 -14.09
CA GLY A 530 8.52 -30.53 -12.90
C GLY A 530 7.83 -30.11 -11.60
N ARG A 531 7.21 -28.94 -11.56
CA ARG A 531 6.52 -28.40 -10.38
C ARG A 531 4.98 -28.46 -10.49
N ARG A 532 4.46 -28.83 -11.66
CA ARG A 532 3.02 -28.83 -11.97
C ARG A 532 2.27 -29.85 -11.13
N LEU A 533 1.09 -29.48 -10.64
CA LEU A 533 0.21 -30.35 -9.86
C LEU A 533 -0.77 -31.07 -10.78
N SER A 534 -0.28 -31.96 -11.65
CA SER A 534 -1.13 -32.65 -12.65
C SER A 534 -2.26 -33.48 -12.04
N GLY A 535 -2.12 -33.95 -10.79
CA GLY A 535 -3.15 -34.70 -10.08
C GLY A 535 -4.47 -33.94 -9.87
N VAL A 536 -4.43 -32.60 -9.83
CA VAL A 536 -5.65 -31.77 -9.66
C VAL A 536 -6.28 -31.35 -11.00
N HIS A 537 -5.70 -31.72 -12.15
CA HIS A 537 -6.23 -31.33 -13.46
C HIS A 537 -7.64 -31.90 -13.73
N GLY A 538 -7.94 -33.07 -13.18
CA GLY A 538 -9.30 -33.65 -13.25
C GLY A 538 -10.33 -32.84 -12.46
N GLU A 539 -9.93 -32.29 -11.32
CA GLU A 539 -10.77 -31.40 -10.51
C GLU A 539 -10.98 -30.06 -11.21
N ILE A 540 -9.92 -29.44 -11.72
CA ILE A 540 -9.99 -28.21 -12.52
C ILE A 540 -10.90 -28.42 -13.74
N GLY A 541 -10.72 -29.53 -14.46
CA GLY A 541 -11.57 -29.86 -15.61
C GLY A 541 -13.04 -29.96 -15.23
N ARG A 542 -13.38 -30.58 -14.09
CA ARG A 542 -14.75 -30.64 -13.60
C ARG A 542 -15.30 -29.26 -13.25
N LEU A 543 -14.53 -28.45 -12.52
CA LEU A 543 -14.92 -27.08 -12.14
C LEU A 543 -15.29 -26.24 -13.38
N LEU A 544 -14.47 -26.32 -14.42
CA LEU A 544 -14.62 -25.50 -15.62
C LEU A 544 -15.68 -26.03 -16.60
N TYR A 545 -15.83 -27.36 -16.73
CA TYR A 545 -16.56 -27.95 -17.85
C TYR A 545 -17.71 -28.89 -17.45
N ALA A 546 -17.91 -29.21 -16.18
CA ALA A 546 -19.03 -30.06 -15.77
C ALA A 546 -20.35 -29.27 -15.72
N ALA A 547 -21.39 -29.79 -16.37
CA ALA A 547 -22.73 -29.18 -16.39
C ALA A 547 -23.38 -29.10 -15.00
N ASP A 548 -23.09 -30.06 -14.11
CA ASP A 548 -23.71 -30.24 -12.80
C ASP A 548 -22.87 -29.70 -11.62
N GLN A 549 -21.88 -28.85 -11.90
CA GLN A 549 -21.01 -28.28 -10.87
C GLN A 549 -21.82 -27.43 -9.86
N PRO A 550 -21.84 -27.79 -8.57
CA PRO A 550 -22.54 -27.00 -7.56
C PRO A 550 -21.93 -25.61 -7.42
N GLY A 551 -22.79 -24.60 -7.24
CA GLY A 551 -22.36 -23.21 -7.09
C GLY A 551 -21.76 -22.62 -8.37
N ALA A 552 -22.09 -23.18 -9.53
CA ALA A 552 -21.73 -22.65 -10.84
C ALA A 552 -22.97 -22.24 -11.65
N ARG A 553 -22.78 -21.30 -12.58
CA ARG A 553 -23.75 -20.93 -13.62
C ARG A 553 -23.05 -20.92 -14.99
N GLY A 554 -23.79 -21.35 -16.02
CA GLY A 554 -23.33 -21.44 -17.40
C GLY A 554 -22.47 -22.67 -17.68
N GLU A 555 -22.42 -23.08 -18.95
CA GLU A 555 -21.69 -24.22 -19.49
C GLU A 555 -21.11 -23.84 -20.87
N PHE A 556 -19.82 -24.07 -21.08
CA PHE A 556 -19.19 -23.71 -22.36
C PHE A 556 -19.65 -24.64 -23.49
N ILE A 557 -20.29 -24.08 -24.51
CA ILE A 557 -20.69 -24.81 -25.74
C ILE A 557 -19.46 -25.17 -26.58
N GLU A 558 -18.47 -24.28 -26.64
CA GLU A 558 -17.21 -24.44 -27.40
C GLU A 558 -16.02 -24.45 -26.41
N PRO A 559 -15.81 -25.53 -25.64
CA PRO A 559 -14.85 -25.58 -24.53
C PRO A 559 -13.37 -25.45 -24.95
N GLU A 560 -13.06 -25.61 -26.24
CA GLU A 560 -11.74 -25.46 -26.84
C GLU A 560 -11.29 -24.01 -27.00
N LYS A 561 -12.21 -23.04 -26.94
CA LYS A 561 -11.87 -21.61 -27.03
C LYS A 561 -10.93 -21.20 -25.89
N PRO A 562 -10.00 -20.27 -26.15
CA PRO A 562 -9.21 -19.64 -25.09
C PRO A 562 -10.10 -19.06 -24.00
N LEU A 563 -9.67 -19.21 -22.74
CA LEU A 563 -10.37 -18.68 -21.59
C LEU A 563 -9.90 -17.25 -21.30
N LEU A 564 -10.83 -16.31 -21.30
CA LEU A 564 -10.68 -15.02 -20.66
C LEU A 564 -11.05 -15.18 -19.18
N PHE A 565 -10.12 -14.94 -18.27
CA PHE A 565 -10.26 -15.31 -16.86
C PHE A 565 -10.20 -14.10 -15.94
N THR A 566 -11.10 -14.05 -14.96
CA THR A 566 -10.99 -13.12 -13.83
C THR A 566 -11.30 -13.84 -12.52
N MET A 567 -10.62 -13.41 -11.45
CA MET A 567 -10.86 -13.90 -10.09
C MET A 567 -10.71 -12.74 -9.11
N ALA A 568 -11.77 -12.45 -8.36
CA ALA A 568 -11.81 -11.38 -7.36
C ALA A 568 -13.02 -11.56 -6.43
N ARG A 569 -13.11 -10.74 -5.38
CA ARG A 569 -14.38 -10.55 -4.66
C ARG A 569 -15.39 -9.88 -5.59
N LEU A 570 -16.67 -10.11 -5.33
CA LEU A 570 -17.76 -9.52 -6.09
C LEU A 570 -18.28 -8.26 -5.38
N ASP A 571 -17.61 -7.14 -5.62
CA ASP A 571 -18.00 -5.81 -5.13
C ASP A 571 -18.02 -4.79 -6.29
N LYS A 572 -18.61 -3.61 -6.09
CA LYS A 572 -18.77 -2.58 -7.13
C LYS A 572 -17.43 -2.08 -7.64
N ILE A 573 -16.44 -1.97 -6.77
CA ILE A 573 -15.10 -1.46 -7.11
C ILE A 573 -14.36 -2.47 -8.00
N LYS A 574 -14.49 -3.77 -7.74
CA LYS A 574 -13.89 -4.83 -8.57
C LYS A 574 -14.51 -4.93 -9.96
N ASN A 575 -15.73 -4.45 -10.14
CA ASN A 575 -16.36 -4.22 -11.44
C ASN A 575 -16.39 -5.46 -12.35
N ILE A 576 -16.65 -6.63 -11.74
CA ILE A 576 -16.73 -7.90 -12.46
C ILE A 576 -17.95 -7.93 -13.39
N THR A 577 -19.07 -7.35 -12.94
CA THR A 577 -20.28 -7.17 -13.74
C THR A 577 -20.02 -6.27 -14.95
N GLY A 578 -19.23 -5.20 -14.81
CA GLY A 578 -18.80 -4.37 -15.94
C GLY A 578 -18.03 -5.16 -17.00
N LEU A 579 -17.08 -6.03 -16.61
CA LEU A 579 -16.39 -6.91 -17.57
C LEU A 579 -17.36 -7.83 -18.33
N VAL A 580 -18.37 -8.36 -17.64
CA VAL A 580 -19.37 -9.25 -18.23
C VAL A 580 -20.23 -8.49 -19.23
N GLU A 581 -20.61 -7.26 -18.91
CA GLU A 581 -21.28 -6.35 -19.84
C GLU A 581 -20.42 -6.04 -21.08
N TRP A 582 -19.13 -5.71 -20.90
CA TRP A 582 -18.22 -5.43 -22.03
C TRP A 582 -18.07 -6.65 -22.95
N TYR A 583 -17.99 -7.84 -22.35
CA TYR A 583 -17.94 -9.10 -23.08
C TYR A 583 -19.25 -9.36 -23.84
N ALA A 584 -20.40 -9.15 -23.18
CA ALA A 584 -21.71 -9.37 -23.74
C ALA A 584 -22.00 -8.49 -24.97
N GLN A 585 -21.55 -7.23 -24.92
CA GLN A 585 -21.74 -6.23 -25.97
C GLN A 585 -20.76 -6.34 -27.14
N ASN A 586 -19.74 -7.22 -27.06
CA ASN A 586 -18.74 -7.37 -28.11
C ASN A 586 -18.78 -8.77 -28.76
N ASP A 587 -19.53 -8.90 -29.86
CA ASP A 587 -19.71 -10.16 -30.58
C ASP A 587 -18.38 -10.80 -31.05
N LYS A 588 -17.38 -9.99 -31.41
CA LYS A 588 -16.07 -10.50 -31.82
C LYS A 588 -15.34 -11.15 -30.66
N LEU A 589 -15.38 -10.54 -29.48
CA LEU A 589 -14.75 -11.09 -28.29
C LEU A 589 -15.40 -12.42 -27.88
N ARG A 590 -16.74 -12.50 -27.95
CA ARG A 590 -17.53 -13.72 -27.72
C ARG A 590 -17.23 -14.82 -28.74
N ALA A 591 -16.97 -14.45 -29.99
CA ALA A 591 -16.59 -15.40 -31.03
C ALA A 591 -15.18 -15.99 -30.79
N LEU A 592 -14.27 -15.20 -30.24
CA LEU A 592 -12.85 -15.58 -30.05
C LEU A 592 -12.58 -16.34 -28.75
N THR A 593 -13.36 -16.11 -27.69
CA THR A 593 -13.06 -16.59 -26.34
C THR A 593 -14.28 -17.08 -25.59
N ASN A 594 -14.05 -17.77 -24.47
CA ASN A 594 -15.03 -18.01 -23.42
C ASN A 594 -14.64 -17.20 -22.18
N LEU A 595 -15.61 -16.73 -21.40
CA LEU A 595 -15.36 -15.96 -20.17
C LEU A 595 -15.53 -16.83 -18.93
N LEU A 596 -14.47 -16.93 -18.12
CA LEU A 596 -14.46 -17.59 -16.81
C LEU A 596 -14.41 -16.53 -15.71
N VAL A 597 -15.42 -16.52 -14.85
CA VAL A 597 -15.54 -15.62 -13.70
C VAL A 597 -15.53 -16.43 -12.41
N ILE A 598 -14.58 -16.16 -11.52
CA ILE A 598 -14.57 -16.70 -10.16
C ILE A 598 -14.73 -15.54 -9.19
N ALA A 599 -15.98 -15.31 -8.75
CA ALA A 599 -16.30 -14.18 -7.88
C ALA A 599 -17.57 -14.42 -7.07
N GLY A 600 -17.49 -14.10 -5.78
CA GLY A 600 -18.62 -14.11 -4.85
C GLY A 600 -19.39 -15.43 -4.78
N HIS A 601 -20.69 -15.34 -4.49
CA HIS A 601 -21.62 -16.47 -4.54
C HIS A 601 -22.53 -16.40 -5.77
N VAL A 602 -22.94 -17.56 -6.31
CA VAL A 602 -23.95 -17.57 -7.38
C VAL A 602 -25.36 -17.36 -6.83
N ASP A 603 -25.68 -17.92 -5.66
CA ASP A 603 -26.99 -17.70 -5.01
C ASP A 603 -26.91 -16.50 -4.06
N VAL A 604 -27.78 -15.52 -4.29
CA VAL A 604 -27.92 -14.30 -3.47
C VAL A 604 -28.21 -14.61 -2.00
N LYS A 605 -28.83 -15.76 -1.70
CA LYS A 605 -29.17 -16.17 -0.32
C LYS A 605 -27.95 -16.56 0.51
N HIS A 606 -26.82 -16.85 -0.13
CA HIS A 606 -25.59 -17.22 0.56
C HIS A 606 -24.72 -16.02 0.93
N SER A 607 -25.04 -14.82 0.43
CA SER A 607 -24.35 -13.60 0.83
C SER A 607 -25.15 -12.84 1.88
N SER A 608 -24.45 -12.36 2.91
CA SER A 608 -24.97 -11.42 3.92
C SER A 608 -24.52 -9.98 3.66
N ASP A 609 -23.71 -9.73 2.63
CA ASP A 609 -23.20 -8.41 2.26
C ASP A 609 -24.08 -7.77 1.19
N ASP A 610 -24.61 -6.58 1.46
CA ASP A 610 -25.59 -5.96 0.57
C ASP A 610 -25.00 -5.52 -0.77
N GLU A 611 -23.72 -5.15 -0.80
CA GLU A 611 -23.02 -4.79 -2.04
C GLU A 611 -22.84 -6.01 -2.94
N GLU A 612 -22.36 -7.13 -2.37
CA GLU A 612 -22.24 -8.40 -3.08
C GLU A 612 -23.61 -8.90 -3.55
N ARG A 613 -24.65 -8.87 -2.71
CA ARG A 613 -26.02 -9.27 -3.11
C ARG A 613 -26.53 -8.48 -4.31
N ALA A 614 -26.30 -7.17 -4.34
CA ALA A 614 -26.67 -6.34 -5.48
C ALA A 614 -25.88 -6.72 -6.75
N GLN A 615 -24.58 -6.98 -6.62
CA GLN A 615 -23.75 -7.42 -7.74
C GLN A 615 -24.14 -8.83 -8.25
N ILE A 616 -24.51 -9.76 -7.38
CA ILE A 616 -25.03 -11.10 -7.74
C ILE A 616 -26.28 -10.95 -8.59
N GLN A 617 -27.24 -10.13 -8.14
CA GLN A 617 -28.48 -9.89 -8.88
C GLN A 617 -28.21 -9.29 -10.26
N HIS A 618 -27.31 -8.29 -10.32
CA HIS A 618 -26.94 -7.66 -11.57
C HIS A 618 -26.22 -8.64 -12.53
N MET A 619 -25.35 -9.51 -12.00
CA MET A 619 -24.69 -10.56 -12.77
C MET A 619 -25.71 -11.52 -13.41
N HIS A 620 -26.72 -11.97 -12.66
CA HIS A 620 -27.80 -12.80 -13.20
C HIS A 620 -28.58 -12.10 -14.30
N GLN A 621 -28.93 -10.83 -14.07
CA GLN A 621 -29.63 -10.00 -15.06
C GLN A 621 -28.85 -9.91 -16.39
N LEU A 622 -27.55 -9.61 -16.33
CA LEU A 622 -26.70 -9.53 -17.52
C LEU A 622 -26.64 -10.86 -18.27
N MET A 623 -26.50 -11.98 -17.54
CA MET A 623 -26.44 -13.30 -18.16
C MET A 623 -27.76 -13.69 -18.84
N ASP A 624 -28.90 -13.34 -18.23
CA ASP A 624 -30.23 -13.58 -18.79
C ASP A 624 -30.50 -12.68 -20.02
N GLU A 625 -30.20 -11.38 -19.91
CA GLU A 625 -30.46 -10.39 -20.95
C GLU A 625 -29.68 -10.67 -22.24
N TYR A 626 -28.41 -11.08 -22.12
CA TYR A 626 -27.52 -11.30 -23.26
C TYR A 626 -27.36 -12.78 -23.66
N GLY A 627 -28.06 -13.71 -22.98
CA GLY A 627 -28.03 -15.14 -23.26
C GLY A 627 -26.64 -15.75 -23.12
N LEU A 628 -25.99 -15.52 -21.98
CA LEU A 628 -24.56 -15.79 -21.78
C LEU A 628 -24.22 -17.20 -21.25
N ASP A 629 -25.22 -17.99 -20.86
CA ASP A 629 -25.01 -19.30 -20.22
C ASP A 629 -24.21 -20.29 -21.09
N GLY A 630 -24.11 -20.10 -22.41
CA GLY A 630 -23.29 -20.95 -23.30
C GLY A 630 -21.82 -20.55 -23.43
N GLN A 631 -21.43 -19.38 -22.90
CA GLN A 631 -20.14 -18.72 -23.19
C GLN A 631 -19.48 -18.14 -21.93
N VAL A 632 -20.24 -17.94 -20.86
CA VAL A 632 -19.77 -17.45 -19.56
C VAL A 632 -19.93 -18.57 -18.54
N ARG A 633 -18.86 -18.90 -17.84
CA ARG A 633 -18.86 -19.79 -16.69
C ARG A 633 -18.58 -18.98 -15.43
N TRP A 634 -19.59 -18.84 -14.58
CA TRP A 634 -19.48 -18.16 -13.30
C TRP A 634 -19.40 -19.19 -12.17
N LEU A 635 -18.30 -19.18 -11.42
CA LEU A 635 -18.09 -20.04 -10.26
C LEU A 635 -18.13 -19.21 -8.98
N GLY A 636 -19.08 -19.54 -8.10
CA GLY A 636 -19.20 -18.94 -6.77
C GLY A 636 -18.43 -19.73 -5.71
N VAL A 637 -17.19 -20.09 -6.02
CA VAL A 637 -16.35 -20.98 -5.20
C VAL A 637 -15.10 -20.26 -4.70
N HIS A 638 -14.68 -20.61 -3.49
CA HIS A 638 -13.39 -20.20 -2.95
C HIS A 638 -12.36 -21.29 -3.25
N LEU A 639 -11.32 -20.95 -4.01
CA LEU A 639 -10.26 -21.90 -4.36
C LEU A 639 -9.16 -21.89 -3.31
N GLU A 640 -8.69 -23.07 -2.93
CA GLU A 640 -7.44 -23.20 -2.18
C GLU A 640 -6.27 -22.63 -3.00
N LYS A 641 -5.31 -21.95 -2.36
CA LYS A 641 -4.19 -21.29 -3.05
C LYS A 641 -3.46 -22.21 -4.06
N LYS A 642 -3.18 -23.47 -3.71
CA LYS A 642 -2.50 -24.41 -4.62
C LYS A 642 -3.32 -24.73 -5.86
N LEU A 643 -4.64 -24.90 -5.70
CA LEU A 643 -5.57 -25.13 -6.80
C LEU A 643 -5.69 -23.87 -7.68
N ALA A 644 -5.76 -22.68 -7.08
CA ALA A 644 -5.76 -21.41 -7.79
C ALA A 644 -4.47 -21.20 -8.61
N GLY A 645 -3.30 -21.46 -8.04
CA GLY A 645 -2.02 -21.42 -8.74
C GLY A 645 -1.99 -22.36 -9.95
N GLU A 646 -2.48 -23.60 -9.78
CA GLU A 646 -2.54 -24.55 -10.89
C GLU A 646 -3.60 -24.16 -11.93
N LEU A 647 -4.71 -23.55 -11.54
CA LEU A 647 -5.72 -23.01 -12.44
C LEU A 647 -5.16 -21.93 -13.37
N TYR A 648 -4.40 -20.96 -12.84
CA TYR A 648 -3.73 -19.95 -13.68
C TYR A 648 -2.86 -20.60 -14.76
N ARG A 649 -2.07 -21.62 -14.38
CA ARG A 649 -1.21 -22.36 -15.31
C ARG A 649 -2.00 -23.21 -16.30
N TYR A 650 -3.10 -23.82 -15.86
CA TYR A 650 -4.00 -24.60 -16.71
C TYR A 650 -4.67 -23.74 -17.79
N ILE A 651 -5.00 -22.48 -17.45
CA ILE A 651 -5.50 -21.50 -18.41
C ILE A 651 -4.39 -21.04 -19.37
N ALA A 652 -3.17 -20.84 -18.87
CA ALA A 652 -2.00 -20.50 -19.68
C ALA A 652 -1.66 -21.59 -20.73
N ASP A 653 -1.82 -22.88 -20.37
CA ASP A 653 -1.67 -24.00 -21.31
C ASP A 653 -2.62 -23.89 -22.52
N ARG A 654 -3.81 -23.29 -22.32
CA ARG A 654 -4.83 -23.06 -23.35
C ARG A 654 -4.77 -21.68 -24.01
N ARG A 655 -3.66 -20.94 -23.82
CA ARG A 655 -3.47 -19.61 -24.41
C ARG A 655 -4.56 -18.60 -24.02
N GLY A 656 -5.10 -18.72 -22.81
CA GLY A 656 -6.02 -17.75 -22.24
C GLY A 656 -5.36 -16.41 -21.87
N ALA A 657 -6.12 -15.54 -21.21
CA ALA A 657 -5.63 -14.27 -20.65
C ALA A 657 -6.34 -13.95 -19.33
N PHE A 658 -5.70 -13.19 -18.45
CA PHE A 658 -6.30 -12.66 -17.22
C PHE A 658 -6.83 -11.24 -17.41
N VAL A 659 -7.97 -10.93 -16.82
CA VAL A 659 -8.54 -9.57 -16.82
C VAL A 659 -8.85 -9.11 -15.39
N GLN A 660 -8.30 -7.96 -15.04
CA GLN A 660 -8.65 -7.20 -13.85
C GLN A 660 -9.39 -5.92 -14.27
N PRO A 661 -10.73 -5.85 -14.15
CA PRO A 661 -11.55 -4.75 -14.67
C PRO A 661 -11.94 -3.67 -13.64
N ALA A 662 -11.28 -3.62 -12.47
CA ALA A 662 -11.69 -2.76 -11.36
C ALA A 662 -11.72 -1.28 -11.74
N LEU A 663 -12.69 -0.56 -11.20
CA LEU A 663 -12.76 0.91 -11.27
C LEU A 663 -11.50 1.54 -10.66
N PHE A 664 -10.99 0.91 -9.60
CA PHE A 664 -9.71 1.23 -8.98
C PHE A 664 -9.14 -0.02 -8.30
N GLU A 665 -7.85 -0.30 -8.51
CA GLU A 665 -7.15 -1.40 -7.83
C GLU A 665 -5.93 -0.85 -7.10
N ALA A 666 -5.92 -0.89 -5.76
CA ALA A 666 -4.84 -0.29 -4.96
C ALA A 666 -3.46 -0.87 -5.29
N PHE A 667 -3.38 -2.20 -5.47
CA PHE A 667 -2.17 -2.89 -5.91
C PHE A 667 -2.46 -3.96 -6.97
N GLY A 668 -3.24 -4.98 -6.60
CA GLY A 668 -3.60 -6.10 -7.50
C GLY A 668 -2.69 -7.31 -7.37
N LEU A 669 -2.76 -8.05 -6.23
CA LEU A 669 -2.03 -9.32 -6.06
C LEU A 669 -2.37 -10.32 -7.17
N THR A 670 -3.64 -10.40 -7.58
CA THR A 670 -4.07 -11.30 -8.67
C THR A 670 -3.42 -10.97 -10.01
N VAL A 671 -3.02 -9.70 -10.24
CA VAL A 671 -2.27 -9.28 -11.43
C VAL A 671 -0.88 -9.93 -11.43
N ILE A 672 -0.15 -9.85 -10.31
CA ILE A 672 1.19 -10.46 -10.21
C ILE A 672 1.13 -11.99 -10.17
N GLU A 673 0.11 -12.58 -9.55
CA GLU A 673 -0.14 -14.04 -9.55
C GLU A 673 -0.35 -14.58 -10.97
N ALA A 674 -1.18 -13.90 -11.77
CA ALA A 674 -1.40 -14.24 -13.18
C ALA A 674 -0.12 -14.07 -13.99
N MET A 675 0.57 -12.93 -13.84
CA MET A 675 1.78 -12.61 -14.59
C MET A 675 2.92 -13.61 -14.31
N VAL A 676 3.19 -13.94 -13.04
CA VAL A 676 4.26 -14.90 -12.68
C VAL A 676 3.92 -16.33 -13.09
N SER A 677 2.63 -16.66 -13.17
CA SER A 677 2.15 -17.92 -13.73
C SER A 677 2.33 -18.01 -15.26
N GLY A 678 2.68 -16.88 -15.89
CA GLY A 678 2.87 -16.75 -17.34
C GLY A 678 1.58 -16.52 -18.12
N LEU A 679 0.52 -16.03 -17.47
CA LEU A 679 -0.73 -15.69 -18.11
C LEU A 679 -0.69 -14.20 -18.53
N PRO A 680 -0.83 -13.87 -19.83
CA PRO A 680 -0.94 -12.48 -20.28
C PRO A 680 -2.09 -11.76 -19.58
N THR A 681 -1.81 -10.57 -19.04
CA THR A 681 -2.74 -9.85 -18.18
C THR A 681 -3.17 -8.52 -18.77
N PHE A 682 -4.48 -8.26 -18.68
CA PHE A 682 -5.13 -6.98 -18.92
C PHE A 682 -5.59 -6.45 -17.58
N ALA A 683 -5.15 -5.27 -17.17
CA ALA A 683 -5.53 -4.71 -15.88
C ALA A 683 -5.94 -3.24 -15.99
N THR A 684 -6.78 -2.80 -15.06
CA THR A 684 -7.20 -1.41 -14.96
C THR A 684 -6.01 -0.45 -14.97
N CYS A 685 -6.15 0.66 -15.70
CA CYS A 685 -5.17 1.73 -15.71
C CYS A 685 -5.25 2.62 -14.46
N TYR A 686 -6.14 2.34 -13.49
CA TYR A 686 -6.30 3.13 -12.27
C TYR A 686 -5.81 2.36 -11.04
N GLY A 687 -4.79 2.92 -10.38
CA GLY A 687 -4.16 2.34 -9.19
C GLY A 687 -2.89 1.56 -9.51
N GLY A 688 -2.56 0.57 -8.67
CA GLY A 688 -1.28 -0.13 -8.70
C GLY A 688 -0.95 -0.96 -9.95
N PRO A 689 -1.91 -1.59 -10.66
CA PRO A 689 -1.61 -2.37 -11.86
C PRO A 689 -0.90 -1.58 -12.96
N LEU A 690 -1.12 -0.25 -13.00
CA LEU A 690 -0.45 0.66 -13.91
C LEU A 690 1.08 0.60 -13.81
N GLU A 691 1.61 0.47 -12.59
CA GLU A 691 3.06 0.35 -12.37
C GLU A 691 3.56 -1.07 -12.53
N ILE A 692 2.71 -2.05 -12.27
CA ILE A 692 3.06 -3.46 -12.41
C ILE A 692 3.30 -3.80 -13.87
N ILE A 693 2.41 -3.34 -14.77
CA ILE A 693 2.41 -3.67 -16.19
C ILE A 693 3.13 -2.59 -17.01
N GLU A 694 4.01 -3.03 -17.91
CA GLU A 694 4.50 -2.24 -19.02
C GLU A 694 3.62 -2.54 -20.25
N ASP A 695 2.77 -1.57 -20.65
CA ASP A 695 1.76 -1.75 -21.70
C ASP A 695 2.39 -2.23 -23.02
N GLY A 696 1.87 -3.33 -23.55
CA GLY A 696 2.36 -3.98 -24.77
C GLY A 696 3.64 -4.81 -24.60
N ILE A 697 4.27 -4.81 -23.43
CA ILE A 697 5.51 -5.55 -23.14
C ILE A 697 5.23 -6.69 -22.17
N SER A 698 4.74 -6.39 -20.97
CA SER A 698 4.49 -7.37 -19.90
C SER A 698 3.00 -7.60 -19.63
N GLY A 699 2.12 -6.94 -20.38
CA GLY A 699 0.66 -6.97 -20.23
C GLY A 699 0.02 -5.77 -20.93
N PHE A 700 -1.23 -5.47 -20.60
CA PHE A 700 -1.96 -4.33 -21.18
C PHE A 700 -2.80 -3.58 -20.14
N HIS A 701 -2.90 -2.27 -20.29
CA HIS A 701 -3.80 -1.44 -19.51
C HIS A 701 -5.18 -1.34 -20.17
N ILE A 702 -6.24 -1.36 -19.37
CA ILE A 702 -7.63 -1.12 -19.81
C ILE A 702 -8.25 0.00 -18.98
N ASN A 703 -9.06 0.85 -19.61
CA ASN A 703 -9.79 1.91 -18.91
C ASN A 703 -11.21 1.41 -18.58
N PRO A 704 -11.56 1.19 -17.30
CA PRO A 704 -12.87 0.66 -16.92
C PRO A 704 -14.03 1.61 -17.20
N ASN A 705 -13.78 2.90 -17.43
CA ASN A 705 -14.81 3.86 -17.83
C ASN A 705 -15.13 3.79 -19.34
N HIS A 706 -14.31 3.08 -20.12
CA HIS A 706 -14.44 2.91 -21.56
C HIS A 706 -14.44 1.41 -21.93
N GLY A 707 -15.48 0.71 -21.48
CA GLY A 707 -15.61 -0.74 -21.62
C GLY A 707 -15.53 -1.28 -23.05
N SER A 708 -16.09 -0.55 -24.02
CA SER A 708 -16.01 -0.88 -25.44
C SER A 708 -14.57 -0.90 -25.96
N GLU A 709 -13.77 0.11 -25.59
CA GLU A 709 -12.35 0.19 -25.97
C GLU A 709 -11.52 -0.91 -25.29
N ALA A 710 -11.85 -1.25 -24.04
CA ALA A 710 -11.24 -2.36 -23.32
C ALA A 710 -11.52 -3.70 -24.02
N ALA A 711 -12.77 -3.96 -24.41
CA ALA A 711 -13.15 -5.15 -25.17
C ALA A 711 -12.45 -5.22 -26.53
N ASP A 712 -12.36 -4.10 -27.26
CA ASP A 712 -11.65 -4.04 -28.54
C ASP A 712 -10.15 -4.31 -28.39
N LYS A 713 -9.54 -3.91 -27.26
CA LYS A 713 -8.14 -4.22 -26.97
C LYS A 713 -7.93 -5.72 -26.75
N LEU A 714 -8.87 -6.39 -26.08
CA LEU A 714 -8.88 -7.84 -25.92
C LEU A 714 -9.04 -8.56 -27.27
N VAL A 715 -9.97 -8.11 -28.11
CA VAL A 715 -10.17 -8.65 -29.48
C VAL A 715 -8.86 -8.58 -30.27
N ARG A 716 -8.23 -7.39 -30.33
CA ARG A 716 -6.95 -7.20 -31.04
C ARG A 716 -5.86 -8.13 -30.52
N PHE A 717 -5.81 -8.40 -29.23
CA PHE A 717 -4.83 -9.33 -28.67
C PHE A 717 -5.03 -10.76 -29.17
N PHE A 718 -6.26 -11.28 -29.12
CA PHE A 718 -6.54 -12.66 -29.57
C PHE A 718 -6.40 -12.81 -31.09
N GLU A 719 -6.80 -11.81 -31.88
CA GLU A 719 -6.57 -11.78 -33.34
C GLU A 719 -5.07 -11.82 -33.67
N ARG A 720 -4.25 -11.05 -32.92
CA ARG A 720 -2.78 -11.10 -33.07
C ARG A 720 -2.20 -12.42 -32.61
N CYS A 721 -2.74 -13.05 -31.56
CA CYS A 721 -2.30 -14.38 -31.14
C CYS A 721 -2.56 -15.45 -32.21
N GLN A 722 -3.65 -15.32 -32.99
CA GLN A 722 -3.96 -16.21 -34.10
C GLN A 722 -3.09 -15.96 -35.35
N SER A 723 -2.76 -14.69 -35.63
CA SER A 723 -2.03 -14.30 -36.85
C SER A 723 -0.50 -14.24 -36.70
N GLU A 724 0.00 -13.91 -35.51
CA GLU A 724 1.43 -13.80 -35.21
C GLU A 724 1.90 -14.97 -34.32
N SER A 725 2.59 -15.94 -34.91
CA SER A 725 3.18 -17.05 -34.16
C SER A 725 4.09 -16.55 -33.05
N GLY A 726 3.88 -17.07 -31.84
CA GLY A 726 4.66 -16.74 -30.65
C GLY A 726 4.30 -15.41 -29.97
N TYR A 727 3.36 -14.62 -30.47
CA TYR A 727 2.99 -13.34 -29.84
C TYR A 727 2.52 -13.51 -28.37
N TRP A 728 1.64 -14.48 -28.13
CA TRP A 728 1.20 -14.83 -26.76
C TRP A 728 2.38 -15.17 -25.85
N GLY A 729 3.34 -15.95 -26.36
CA GLY A 729 4.54 -16.36 -25.63
C GLY A 729 5.48 -15.21 -25.30
N ARG A 730 5.59 -14.21 -26.19
CA ARG A 730 6.37 -12.99 -25.93
C ARG A 730 5.80 -12.19 -24.76
N ILE A 731 4.48 -11.96 -24.76
CA ILE A 731 3.82 -11.23 -23.67
C ILE A 731 3.92 -12.03 -22.36
N SER A 732 3.64 -13.34 -22.40
CA SER A 732 3.78 -14.24 -21.26
C SER A 732 5.18 -14.21 -20.64
N HIS A 733 6.23 -14.26 -21.46
CA HIS A 733 7.61 -14.16 -21.00
C HIS A 733 7.90 -12.79 -20.36
N GLY A 734 7.48 -11.70 -21.00
CA GLY A 734 7.60 -10.35 -20.45
C GLY A 734 6.88 -10.19 -19.10
N SER A 735 5.70 -10.81 -18.94
CA SER A 735 4.98 -10.85 -17.66
C SER A 735 5.79 -11.52 -16.55
N VAL A 736 6.39 -12.68 -16.82
CA VAL A 736 7.20 -13.44 -15.84
C VAL A 736 8.48 -12.67 -15.47
N GLU A 737 9.20 -12.14 -16.45
CA GLU A 737 10.44 -11.37 -16.22
C GLU A 737 10.17 -10.12 -15.39
N ARG A 738 9.09 -9.41 -15.69
CA ARG A 738 8.66 -8.22 -14.93
C ARG A 738 8.43 -8.55 -13.45
N VAL A 739 7.72 -9.65 -13.15
CA VAL A 739 7.48 -10.06 -11.75
C VAL A 739 8.76 -10.47 -11.04
N ARG A 740 9.58 -11.33 -11.64
CA ARG A 740 10.84 -11.80 -11.04
C ARG A 740 11.82 -10.68 -10.69
N ALA A 741 11.85 -9.62 -11.52
CA ALA A 741 12.77 -8.50 -11.33
C ALA A 741 12.33 -7.49 -10.25
N ARG A 742 11.04 -7.45 -9.88
CA ARG A 742 10.47 -6.32 -9.11
C ARG A 742 9.54 -6.72 -7.97
N TYR A 743 8.80 -7.81 -8.11
CA TYR A 743 7.65 -8.15 -7.27
C TYR A 743 7.86 -9.54 -6.64
N THR A 744 8.85 -9.65 -5.75
CA THR A 744 9.16 -10.89 -5.01
C THR A 744 9.26 -10.63 -3.51
N TRP A 745 8.82 -11.60 -2.71
CA TRP A 745 8.89 -11.52 -1.25
C TRP A 745 10.32 -11.50 -0.71
N GLN A 746 11.28 -12.08 -1.44
CA GLN A 746 12.69 -11.99 -1.09
C GLN A 746 13.19 -10.53 -1.12
N LEU A 747 12.98 -9.83 -2.24
CA LEU A 747 13.37 -8.42 -2.37
C LEU A 747 12.65 -7.54 -1.36
N TYR A 748 11.37 -7.85 -1.09
CA TYR A 748 10.59 -7.19 -0.06
C TYR A 748 11.25 -7.29 1.32
N ALA A 749 11.54 -8.53 1.77
CA ALA A 749 12.10 -8.78 3.10
C ALA A 749 13.49 -8.17 3.26
N GLU A 750 14.35 -8.32 2.24
CA GLU A 750 15.68 -7.70 2.22
C GLU A 750 15.59 -6.17 2.40
N ARG A 751 14.69 -5.53 1.65
CA ARG A 751 14.53 -4.08 1.70
C ARG A 751 13.93 -3.61 3.02
N LEU A 752 12.84 -4.22 3.50
CA LEU A 752 12.23 -3.86 4.79
C LEU A 752 13.23 -4.03 5.95
N MET A 753 14.05 -5.09 5.93
CA MET A 753 15.12 -5.29 6.92
C MET A 753 16.22 -4.23 6.85
N THR A 754 16.54 -3.71 5.67
CA THR A 754 17.49 -2.59 5.55
C THR A 754 16.87 -1.28 6.03
N LEU A 755 15.62 -1.00 5.64
CA LEU A 755 14.88 0.20 6.08
C LEU A 755 14.77 0.27 7.61
N SER A 756 14.30 -0.80 8.26
CA SER A 756 14.09 -0.81 9.71
C SER A 756 15.36 -0.47 10.50
N ARG A 757 16.53 -0.90 10.00
CA ARG A 757 17.83 -0.60 10.60
C ARG A 757 18.24 0.85 10.43
N ILE A 758 18.09 1.38 9.21
CA ILE A 758 18.46 2.76 8.88
C ILE A 758 17.55 3.75 9.61
N TYR A 759 16.24 3.53 9.61
CA TYR A 759 15.32 4.38 10.38
C TYR A 759 15.53 4.22 11.89
N GLY A 760 15.87 3.03 12.39
CA GLY A 760 16.24 2.85 13.79
C GLY A 760 17.48 3.65 14.18
N PHE A 761 18.51 3.64 13.33
CA PHE A 761 19.70 4.48 13.50
C PHE A 761 19.35 5.97 13.44
N TRP A 762 18.56 6.38 12.45
CA TRP A 762 18.17 7.77 12.27
C TRP A 762 17.37 8.27 13.47
N LYS A 763 16.37 7.50 13.93
CA LYS A 763 15.59 7.77 15.15
C LYS A 763 16.49 7.97 16.38
N TYR A 764 17.58 7.22 16.50
CA TYR A 764 18.56 7.38 17.58
C TYR A 764 19.41 8.65 17.42
N VAL A 765 19.91 8.90 16.22
CA VAL A 765 20.85 9.99 15.91
C VAL A 765 20.16 11.36 15.92
N THR A 766 18.97 11.45 15.35
CA THR A 766 18.21 12.69 15.18
C THR A 766 17.23 12.90 16.32
N ASN A 767 17.57 12.52 17.56
CA ASN A 767 16.73 12.72 18.74
C ASN A 767 16.39 14.21 19.06
N LEU A 768 16.53 15.13 18.09
CA LEU A 768 16.00 16.48 18.03
C LEU A 768 14.81 16.52 17.03
N GLU A 769 13.69 17.10 17.47
CA GLU A 769 12.63 17.70 16.62
C GLU A 769 11.49 16.82 16.07
N ARG A 770 11.04 15.75 16.74
CA ARG A 770 9.63 15.32 16.55
C ARG A 770 8.77 15.45 17.79
N ASP A 771 9.28 16.07 18.85
CA ASP A 771 8.53 16.24 20.09
C ASP A 771 7.33 17.16 19.88
N GLU A 772 7.47 18.26 19.15
CA GLU A 772 6.36 19.17 18.83
C GLU A 772 5.28 18.48 18.01
N THR A 773 5.69 17.76 16.95
CA THR A 773 4.78 16.96 16.13
C THR A 773 4.08 15.91 16.99
N LEU A 774 4.82 15.21 17.85
CA LEU A 774 4.28 14.18 18.72
C LEU A 774 3.25 14.77 19.69
N ARG A 775 3.55 15.89 20.36
CA ARG A 775 2.58 16.56 21.26
C ARG A 775 1.34 17.04 20.51
N TYR A 776 1.49 17.54 19.29
CA TYR A 776 0.36 17.93 18.46
C TYR A 776 -0.52 16.72 18.11
N LEU A 777 0.09 15.59 17.74
CA LEU A 777 -0.63 14.35 17.44
C LEU A 777 -1.28 13.73 18.70
N GLU A 778 -0.63 13.79 19.86
CA GLU A 778 -1.21 13.36 21.14
C GLU A 778 -2.45 14.20 21.50
N MET A 779 -2.39 15.52 21.30
CA MET A 779 -3.52 16.42 21.49
C MET A 779 -4.65 16.08 20.50
N PHE A 780 -4.32 15.88 19.22
CA PHE A 780 -5.29 15.54 18.19
C PHE A 780 -5.94 14.16 18.46
N TYR A 781 -5.16 13.19 18.93
CA TYR A 781 -5.69 11.91 19.40
C TYR A 781 -6.65 12.09 20.59
N GLY A 782 -6.22 12.78 21.64
CA GLY A 782 -6.97 12.88 22.89
C GLY A 782 -8.21 13.76 22.81
N LEU A 783 -8.19 14.81 21.99
CA LEU A 783 -9.27 15.80 21.90
C LEU A 783 -10.14 15.64 20.63
N GLN A 784 -9.68 14.93 19.60
CA GLN A 784 -10.45 14.70 18.37
C GLN A 784 -10.81 13.23 18.19
N TYR A 785 -9.81 12.35 18.08
CA TYR A 785 -10.05 10.93 17.82
C TYR A 785 -10.84 10.25 18.95
N ARG A 786 -10.39 10.39 20.20
CA ARG A 786 -11.01 9.71 21.34
C ARG A 786 -12.50 10.07 21.49
N PRO A 787 -12.92 11.35 21.46
CA PRO A 787 -14.35 11.68 21.48
C PRO A 787 -15.16 11.08 20.33
N LEU A 788 -14.61 11.06 19.10
CA LEU A 788 -15.26 10.44 17.95
C LEU A 788 -15.45 8.93 18.15
N ALA A 789 -14.41 8.25 18.63
CA ALA A 789 -14.45 6.82 18.91
C ALA A 789 -15.39 6.46 20.08
N GLU A 790 -15.62 7.37 21.03
CA GLU A 790 -16.53 7.15 22.16
C GLU A 790 -18.00 7.37 21.78
N PHE A 791 -18.30 8.31 20.88
CA PHE A 791 -19.67 8.62 20.46
C PHE A 791 -20.37 7.45 19.76
N GLY A 792 -19.62 6.63 19.02
CA GLY A 792 -20.14 5.41 18.38
C GLY A 792 -20.50 4.26 19.34
N SER A 793 -20.27 4.41 20.65
CA SER A 793 -20.54 3.36 21.65
C SER A 793 -21.82 3.56 22.48
N GLU A 794 -22.56 4.66 22.25
CA GLU A 794 -23.84 4.97 22.93
C GLU A 794 -25.09 4.65 22.10
N GLN A 795 -24.93 4.25 20.83
CA GLN A 795 -25.97 3.66 19.99
C GLN A 795 -25.78 2.15 19.92
#